data_AF-A0A8S2HUM5-F1
#
_entry.id   AF-A0A8S2HUM5-F1
#
_cell.length_a   1.000
_cell.length_b   1.000
_cell.length_c   1.000
_cell.angle_alpha   90.00
_cell.angle_beta   90.00
_cell.angle_gamma   90.00
#
_symmetry.space_group_name_H-M   'P 1'
#
loop_
_entity.id
_entity.type
_entity.pdbx_description
1 polymer ?
#
loop_
_entity_poly.entity_id
_entity_poly.type
_entity_poly.pdbx_seq_one_letter_code
_entity_poly.pdbx_strand_id
1 'polypeptide(L)'
;MTTLTLNVYNYGCTGIFEKHKLLFSFDITIKLEQDRGNLTQDELDFFIKGNISLEKSKRKKPFIWLYDQTWEDCVRLSKDFSDVFGTLLDDVEHNEKQWKRWFDSDTPEEIEQYPLDYSTRLSAFHCLMLLRCDQFVTPPVVHFEAIWEQSTPLSPIIFILSAGSDPTTDLLKLAERMEFGVTKVKLLAMGQGQEKIAIGLLEQAAKLEKHLDKMSKPHPDVRLWLTTEPTPKFPIGILQRSLKVVTEPPNGLKLNLRNTFFKISGQQFNDCPHEAFPSLVFVLAFFHAVVQERRKYDKIGWNVSYDFNESDFRVCMQILDTYLTKAVANNDTRIPWGSLKYLIGEVMYGGRAIDDFDRRVLRTYMNEYMGDFIFDTFQPFYFHHSPDVSYYIPTTQVDPQQQGLPMKEMCLEYIESLPLTNTPEIFGFHPNAEIGYYTKSARDIWEQLIELQLQSGEATGGMNRDEYIDSTAADILKRVPPQYDTDKVWKTFGGESISPTSVVSLTTLRRVLKGEVGMSNEMDDLARALYNGQLLPMWKKLIPATKKNLATWVDHFLRRNQLYNGWVNEGEPNIMWLSGLHIPESYLTALVQVTCRKNGWPLDKSTLYTQVTESERCCFITGLYLEGASWDVRKCCLLRQRPKELIQELPVMKVILIESLKLKLQNTLRCPVYVTSDRRNTMGVDLVFESDLSTTEHSSYWVLQGFCLILNTD
;
A
#
# COMPACT_ATOMS: atom_id res chain seq x y z
N MET A 1 31.47 -8.01 21.37
CA MET A 1 30.09 -7.48 21.39
C MET A 1 29.43 -7.58 20.02
N THR A 2 30.08 -7.17 18.93
CA THR A 2 29.54 -7.21 17.56
C THR A 2 29.01 -8.57 17.09
N THR A 3 29.70 -9.67 17.41
CA THR A 3 29.23 -11.03 17.02
C THR A 3 27.94 -11.45 17.72
N LEU A 4 27.74 -11.06 18.98
CA LEU A 4 26.51 -11.38 19.72
C LEU A 4 25.32 -10.60 19.13
N THR A 5 25.50 -9.31 18.89
CA THR A 5 24.48 -8.46 18.25
C THR A 5 24.11 -8.99 16.86
N LEU A 6 25.09 -9.38 16.05
CA LEU A 6 24.85 -9.95 14.73
C LEU A 6 24.08 -11.28 14.80
N ASN A 7 24.43 -12.15 15.74
CA ASN A 7 23.72 -13.42 15.91
C ASN A 7 22.28 -13.22 16.41
N VAL A 8 22.06 -12.30 17.34
CA VAL A 8 20.71 -11.93 17.82
C VAL A 8 19.90 -11.31 16.68
N TYR A 9 20.50 -10.42 15.89
CA TYR A 9 19.85 -9.82 14.72
C TYR A 9 19.44 -10.87 13.69
N ASN A 10 20.36 -11.76 13.31
CA ASN A 10 20.09 -12.83 12.35
C ASN A 10 19.00 -13.78 12.85
N TYR A 11 19.04 -14.15 14.14
CA TYR A 11 18.02 -14.98 14.76
C TYR A 11 16.65 -14.28 14.87
N GLY A 12 16.63 -12.97 15.09
CA GLY A 12 15.40 -12.18 15.03
C GLY A 12 14.82 -12.15 13.62
N CYS A 13 15.68 -11.91 12.62
CA CYS A 13 15.31 -11.79 11.21
C CYS A 13 14.71 -13.07 10.59
N THR A 14 15.01 -14.25 11.13
CA THR A 14 14.37 -15.50 10.65
C THR A 14 12.90 -15.59 11.05
N GLY A 15 12.53 -14.99 12.18
CA GLY A 15 11.17 -15.07 12.74
C GLY A 15 10.25 -13.88 12.42
N ILE A 16 10.71 -12.90 11.65
CA ILE A 16 9.95 -11.68 11.31
C ILE A 16 9.80 -11.51 9.79
N PHE A 17 8.65 -10.97 9.38
CA PHE A 17 8.37 -10.62 7.98
C PHE A 17 9.31 -9.53 7.48
N GLU A 18 9.60 -9.52 6.18
CA GLU A 18 10.48 -8.57 5.52
C GLU A 18 10.15 -7.11 5.85
N LYS A 19 8.85 -6.77 5.81
CA LYS A 19 8.35 -5.42 6.14
C LYS A 19 8.71 -4.91 7.55
N HIS A 20 8.99 -5.80 8.51
CA HIS A 20 9.33 -5.41 9.89
C HIS A 20 10.83 -5.50 10.20
N LYS A 21 11.66 -6.02 9.28
CA LYS A 21 13.11 -6.16 9.51
C LYS A 21 13.80 -4.80 9.63
N LEU A 22 13.36 -3.82 8.83
CA LEU A 22 13.85 -2.45 8.92
C LEU A 22 13.50 -1.82 10.28
N LEU A 23 12.24 -1.95 10.71
CA LEU A 23 11.78 -1.49 12.03
C LEU A 23 12.63 -2.09 13.15
N PHE A 24 12.86 -3.41 13.12
CA PHE A 24 13.66 -4.10 14.12
C PHE A 24 15.13 -3.64 14.12
N SER A 25 15.73 -3.46 12.94
CA SER A 25 17.08 -2.92 12.81
C SER A 25 17.16 -1.51 13.41
N PHE A 26 16.19 -0.66 13.08
CA PHE A 26 16.13 0.72 13.55
C PHE A 26 15.96 0.81 15.07
N ASP A 27 15.08 0.01 15.66
CA ASP A 27 14.85 -0.03 17.11
C ASP A 27 16.11 -0.49 17.88
N ILE A 28 16.80 -1.53 17.39
CA ILE A 28 18.09 -1.95 17.98
C ILE A 28 19.11 -0.81 17.91
N THR A 29 19.23 -0.14 16.77
CA THR A 29 20.17 0.98 16.61
C THR A 29 19.84 2.13 17.54
N ILE A 30 18.57 2.53 17.66
CA ILE A 30 18.13 3.56 18.61
C ILE A 30 18.52 3.18 20.03
N LYS A 31 18.22 1.97 20.48
CA LYS A 31 18.51 1.55 21.86
C LYS A 31 20.00 1.57 22.17
N LEU A 32 20.83 1.14 21.22
CA LEU A 32 22.29 1.20 21.36
C LEU A 32 22.82 2.63 21.40
N GLU A 33 22.25 3.55 20.62
CA GLU A 33 22.66 4.97 20.61
C GLU A 33 22.13 5.75 21.84
N GLN A 34 20.94 5.41 22.35
CA GLN A 34 20.41 5.90 23.62
C GLN A 34 21.32 5.47 24.79
N ASP A 35 21.74 4.21 24.83
CA ASP A 35 22.65 3.69 25.86
C ASP A 35 24.04 4.37 25.81
N ARG A 36 24.46 4.83 24.62
CA ARG A 36 25.70 5.59 24.43
C ARG A 36 25.56 7.08 24.77
N GLY A 37 24.35 7.58 24.95
CA GLY A 37 24.05 9.00 25.18
C GLY A 37 24.15 9.88 23.94
N ASN A 38 24.19 9.30 22.74
CA ASN A 38 24.27 10.04 21.47
C ASN A 38 22.89 10.48 20.95
N LEU A 39 21.82 9.94 21.53
CA LEU A 39 20.45 10.18 21.12
C LEU A 39 19.56 10.41 22.34
N THR A 40 18.79 11.50 22.32
CA THR A 40 17.81 11.81 23.36
C THR A 40 16.42 11.28 23.03
N GLN A 41 15.58 11.08 24.06
CA GLN A 41 14.19 10.65 23.85
C GLN A 41 13.36 11.73 23.14
N ASP A 42 13.66 13.02 23.38
CA ASP A 42 12.95 14.13 22.75
C ASP A 42 13.22 14.21 21.23
N GLU A 43 14.47 13.95 20.80
CA GLU A 43 14.83 13.84 19.38
C GLU A 43 14.08 12.69 18.70
N LEU A 44 13.96 11.55 19.38
CA LEU A 44 13.22 10.39 18.89
C LEU A 44 11.70 10.68 18.80
N ASP A 45 11.14 11.32 19.82
CA ASP A 45 9.73 11.69 19.86
C ASP A 45 9.38 12.69 18.76
N PHE A 46 10.26 13.65 18.47
CA PHE A 46 10.12 14.55 17.32
C PHE A 46 10.21 13.77 15.99
N PHE A 47 11.20 12.89 15.82
CA PHE A 47 11.39 12.11 14.60
C PHE A 47 10.16 11.25 14.28
N ILE A 48 9.52 10.67 15.29
CA ILE A 48 8.34 9.81 15.11
C ILE A 48 7.08 10.65 14.92
N LYS A 49 6.77 11.57 15.85
CA LYS A 49 5.45 12.25 15.91
C LYS A 49 5.37 13.51 15.05
N GLY A 50 6.49 14.20 14.84
CA GLY A 50 6.52 15.47 14.09
C GLY A 50 5.73 16.56 14.80
N ASN A 51 5.32 17.61 14.10
CA ASN A 51 4.49 18.66 14.69
C ASN A 51 2.99 18.26 14.69
N ILE A 52 2.48 17.96 15.89
CA ILE A 52 1.06 17.64 16.15
C ILE A 52 0.24 18.84 16.63
N SER A 53 0.82 20.04 16.62
CA SER A 53 0.15 21.25 17.13
C SER A 53 -1.06 21.63 16.30
N LEU A 54 -2.17 21.96 16.98
CA LEU A 54 -3.40 22.44 16.32
C LEU A 54 -3.30 23.90 15.85
N GLU A 55 -2.33 24.65 16.37
CA GLU A 55 -2.10 26.06 16.04
C GLU A 55 -1.04 26.20 14.96
N LYS A 56 -1.35 26.96 13.91
CA LYS A 56 -0.39 27.31 12.87
C LYS A 56 0.64 28.28 13.43
N SER A 57 1.89 28.11 13.02
CA SER A 57 2.99 28.98 13.43
C SER A 57 2.75 30.44 13.01
N LYS A 58 3.32 31.37 13.80
CA LYS A 58 3.24 32.81 13.50
C LYS A 58 4.10 33.19 12.28
N ARG A 59 5.16 32.42 12.00
CA ARG A 59 6.06 32.65 10.87
C ARG A 59 5.50 31.97 9.63
N LYS A 60 5.04 32.76 8.66
CA LYS A 60 4.46 32.23 7.42
C LYS A 60 5.51 31.54 6.58
N LYS A 61 5.10 30.51 5.83
CA LYS A 61 5.99 29.84 4.89
C LYS A 61 6.50 30.80 3.81
N PRO A 62 7.78 30.72 3.43
CA PRO A 62 8.37 31.64 2.47
C PRO A 62 8.04 31.30 1.01
N PHE A 63 7.88 30.02 0.68
CA PHE A 63 7.72 29.55 -0.69
C PHE A 63 6.47 28.68 -0.90
N ILE A 64 5.95 28.69 -2.13
CA ILE A 64 4.72 27.96 -2.51
C ILE A 64 4.99 26.45 -2.64
N TRP A 65 6.19 26.06 -3.08
CA TRP A 65 6.59 24.66 -3.28
C TRP A 65 6.79 23.89 -1.97
N LEU A 66 6.91 24.59 -0.83
CA LEU A 66 6.94 23.97 0.49
C LEU A 66 5.54 23.65 0.98
N TYR A 67 5.37 22.40 1.43
CA TYR A 67 4.15 21.95 2.09
C TYR A 67 3.98 22.63 3.45
N ASP A 68 2.72 22.91 3.82
CA ASP A 68 2.40 23.58 5.08
C ASP A 68 2.88 22.76 6.29
N GLN A 69 2.67 21.44 6.27
CA GLN A 69 3.11 20.55 7.35
C GLN A 69 4.64 20.53 7.50
N THR A 70 5.39 20.42 6.40
CA THR A 70 6.86 20.43 6.42
C THR A 70 7.40 21.73 7.02
N TRP A 71 6.78 22.87 6.72
CA TRP A 71 7.17 24.15 7.31
C TRP A 71 6.89 24.19 8.82
N GLU A 72 5.72 23.71 9.25
CA GLU A 72 5.39 23.61 10.68
C GLU A 72 6.34 22.65 11.43
N ASP A 73 6.79 21.58 10.78
CA ASP A 73 7.82 20.68 11.32
C ASP A 73 9.17 21.40 11.45
N CYS A 74 9.61 22.16 10.44
CA CYS A 74 10.84 22.96 10.51
C CYS A 74 10.80 24.01 11.63
N VAL A 75 9.65 24.67 11.83
CA VAL A 75 9.47 25.67 12.91
C VAL A 75 9.60 25.01 14.28
N ARG A 76 8.97 23.84 14.47
CA ARG A 76 9.09 23.09 15.72
C ARG A 76 10.53 22.63 15.95
N LEU A 77 11.17 22.09 14.91
CA LEU A 77 12.54 21.61 14.93
C LEU A 77 13.53 22.73 15.33
N SER A 78 13.37 23.92 14.77
CA SER A 78 14.18 25.10 15.12
C SER A 78 13.96 25.60 16.56
N LYS A 79 12.73 25.46 17.09
CA LYS A 79 12.38 25.90 18.45
C LYS A 79 12.84 24.92 19.53
N ASP A 80 12.58 23.63 19.33
CA ASP A 80 12.83 22.57 20.32
C ASP A 80 14.33 22.21 20.35
N PHE A 81 15.04 22.29 19.20
CA PHE A 81 16.47 21.95 19.06
C PHE A 81 17.30 23.13 18.57
N SER A 82 17.18 24.26 19.29
CA SER A 82 17.81 25.53 18.88
C SER A 82 19.34 25.47 18.76
N ASP A 83 20.00 24.58 19.52
CA ASP A 83 21.45 24.40 19.50
C ASP A 83 21.98 23.92 18.13
N VAL A 84 21.20 23.10 17.44
CA VAL A 84 21.58 22.48 16.15
C VAL A 84 20.90 23.18 14.98
N PHE A 85 19.62 23.55 15.14
CA PHE A 85 18.75 24.00 14.04
C PHE A 85 18.22 25.42 14.20
N GLY A 86 18.77 26.22 15.11
CA GLY A 86 18.34 27.61 15.31
C GLY A 86 18.39 28.47 14.05
N THR A 87 19.35 28.22 13.14
CA THR A 87 19.49 28.98 11.88
C THR A 87 18.65 28.45 10.72
N LEU A 88 18.01 27.28 10.86
CA LEU A 88 17.36 26.56 9.75
C LEU A 88 16.31 27.41 9.02
N LEU A 89 15.45 28.11 9.77
CA LEU A 89 14.38 28.91 9.18
C LEU A 89 14.93 30.08 8.35
N ASP A 90 15.99 30.72 8.85
CA ASP A 90 16.65 31.83 8.14
C ASP A 90 17.42 31.30 6.93
N ASP A 91 18.08 30.14 7.05
CA ASP A 91 18.84 29.51 5.98
C ASP A 91 17.93 29.09 4.81
N VAL A 92 16.71 28.61 5.09
CA VAL A 92 15.70 28.29 4.07
C VAL A 92 15.22 29.56 3.37
N GLU A 93 14.89 30.62 4.12
CA GLU A 93 14.40 31.89 3.56
C GLU A 93 15.42 32.58 2.65
N HIS A 94 16.70 32.58 3.02
CA HIS A 94 17.73 33.28 2.28
C HIS A 94 18.30 32.48 1.08
N ASN A 95 18.22 31.14 1.10
CA ASN A 95 18.88 30.28 0.11
C ASN A 95 17.91 29.45 -0.76
N GLU A 96 16.81 30.05 -1.24
CA GLU A 96 15.75 29.35 -2.00
C GLU A 96 16.28 28.38 -3.06
N LYS A 97 17.24 28.82 -3.90
CA LYS A 97 17.71 28.02 -5.04
C LYS A 97 18.39 26.72 -4.64
N GLN A 98 19.16 26.72 -3.55
CA GLN A 98 19.85 25.52 -3.09
C GLN A 98 18.87 24.54 -2.44
N TRP A 99 17.98 25.04 -1.58
CA TRP A 99 16.94 24.24 -0.95
C TRP A 99 15.95 23.67 -1.96
N LYS A 100 15.61 24.44 -3.00
CA LYS A 100 14.78 23.96 -4.09
C LYS A 100 15.49 22.88 -4.91
N ARG A 101 16.79 23.03 -5.19
CA ARG A 101 17.56 21.99 -5.88
C ARG A 101 17.64 20.70 -5.07
N TRP A 102 17.84 20.82 -3.75
CA TRP A 102 17.84 19.67 -2.85
C TRP A 102 16.45 19.00 -2.79
N PHE A 103 15.38 19.78 -2.63
CA PHE A 103 14.00 19.29 -2.65
C PHE A 103 13.63 18.64 -3.99
N ASP A 104 14.12 19.17 -5.11
CA ASP A 104 13.89 18.65 -6.46
C ASP A 104 14.82 17.47 -6.81
N SER A 105 15.83 17.14 -6.01
CA SER A 105 16.71 15.97 -6.20
C SER A 105 15.96 14.64 -6.03
N ASP A 106 16.34 13.63 -6.82
CA ASP A 106 15.78 12.28 -6.71
C ASP A 106 16.43 11.46 -5.57
N THR A 107 17.64 11.84 -5.15
CA THR A 107 18.41 11.22 -4.05
C THR A 107 18.86 12.26 -3.01
N PRO A 108 17.93 12.96 -2.32
CA PRO A 108 18.27 14.00 -1.34
C PRO A 108 19.09 13.52 -0.13
N GLU A 109 19.13 12.21 0.10
CA GLU A 109 19.89 11.55 1.16
C GLU A 109 21.39 11.45 0.90
N GLU A 110 21.83 11.64 -0.34
CA GLU A 110 23.25 11.66 -0.68
C GLU A 110 23.94 12.86 -0.04
N ILE A 111 25.10 12.61 0.58
CA ILE A 111 25.89 13.61 1.32
C ILE A 111 26.19 14.85 0.47
N GLU A 112 26.38 14.67 -0.85
CA GLU A 112 26.70 15.73 -1.80
C GLU A 112 25.52 16.66 -2.14
N GLN A 113 24.29 16.25 -1.84
CA GLN A 113 23.08 16.99 -2.19
C GLN A 113 22.65 17.98 -1.09
N TYR A 114 23.11 17.81 0.15
CA TYR A 114 22.73 18.67 1.27
C TYR A 114 23.14 20.13 1.02
N PRO A 115 22.25 21.10 1.26
CA PRO A 115 22.57 22.51 1.06
C PRO A 115 23.57 23.02 2.10
N LEU A 116 24.31 24.07 1.70
CA LEU A 116 25.27 24.80 2.53
C LEU A 116 26.42 23.90 3.05
N ASP A 117 26.31 23.38 4.28
CA ASP A 117 27.27 22.45 4.91
C ASP A 117 26.57 21.50 5.91
N TYR A 118 25.25 21.32 5.78
CA TYR A 118 24.48 20.54 6.75
C TYR A 118 24.95 19.09 6.88
N SER A 119 25.53 18.51 5.83
CA SER A 119 26.10 17.16 5.86
C SER A 119 27.31 16.99 6.78
N THR A 120 28.05 18.08 7.09
CA THR A 120 29.22 18.03 7.99
C THR A 120 28.88 18.52 9.41
N ARG A 121 27.87 19.38 9.54
CA ARG A 121 27.42 19.95 10.82
C ARG A 121 26.49 19.02 11.60
N LEU A 122 25.71 18.19 10.90
CA LEU A 122 24.68 17.35 11.50
C LEU A 122 25.19 15.92 11.76
N SER A 123 24.72 15.32 12.85
CA SER A 123 24.85 13.88 13.04
C SER A 123 23.98 13.12 12.03
N ALA A 124 24.26 11.83 11.82
CA ALA A 124 23.44 10.99 10.96
C ALA A 124 21.95 10.98 11.39
N PHE A 125 21.66 11.03 12.70
CA PHE A 125 20.28 11.10 13.19
C PHE A 125 19.64 12.47 12.97
N HIS A 126 20.41 13.56 13.10
CA HIS A 126 19.91 14.90 12.77
C HIS A 126 19.62 15.07 11.27
N CYS A 127 20.41 14.43 10.40
CA CYS A 127 20.10 14.30 8.98
C CYS A 127 18.79 13.53 8.76
N LEU A 128 18.57 12.42 9.47
CA LEU A 128 17.28 11.71 9.44
C LEU A 128 16.12 12.57 9.94
N MET A 129 16.31 13.43 10.93
CA MET A 129 15.27 14.38 11.38
C MET A 129 14.90 15.41 10.30
N LEU A 130 15.86 15.84 9.47
CA LEU A 130 15.58 16.71 8.32
C LEU A 130 14.91 15.97 7.17
N LEU A 131 15.37 14.75 6.88
CA LEU A 131 14.88 13.96 5.75
C LEU A 131 13.54 13.28 6.02
N ARG A 132 13.29 12.87 7.26
CA ARG A 132 12.10 12.10 7.71
C ARG A 132 11.58 11.04 6.72
N CYS A 133 12.47 10.41 5.94
CA CYS A 133 12.41 9.19 5.11
C CYS A 133 13.81 9.14 4.44
N ASP A 134 14.51 8.05 4.15
CA ASP A 134 14.19 6.65 3.89
C ASP A 134 15.53 5.90 3.95
N GLN A 135 15.55 4.59 4.22
CA GLN A 135 16.57 3.67 3.68
C GLN A 135 16.30 2.21 4.05
N PHE A 136 16.61 1.32 3.10
CA PHE A 136 16.37 -0.11 3.16
C PHE A 136 17.49 -0.89 3.86
N VAL A 137 17.11 -2.03 4.44
CA VAL A 137 18.03 -3.08 4.87
C VAL A 137 17.81 -4.30 3.98
N THR A 138 18.87 -4.81 3.35
CA THR A 138 18.84 -6.09 2.63
C THR A 138 18.63 -7.23 3.63
N PRO A 139 17.55 -8.01 3.52
CA PRO A 139 17.33 -9.12 4.42
C PRO A 139 18.36 -10.24 4.18
N PRO A 140 18.78 -10.97 5.23
CA PRO A 140 19.55 -12.18 5.04
C PRO A 140 18.70 -13.25 4.34
N VAL A 141 19.31 -13.97 3.40
CA VAL A 141 18.67 -15.10 2.70
C VAL A 141 18.45 -16.23 3.70
N VAL A 142 17.23 -16.76 3.74
CA VAL A 142 16.88 -17.90 4.60
C VAL A 142 17.44 -19.19 3.99
N HIS A 143 18.40 -19.81 4.66
CA HIS A 143 18.95 -21.11 4.26
C HIS A 143 18.34 -22.23 5.13
N PHE A 144 17.61 -23.15 4.51
CA PHE A 144 17.00 -24.30 5.19
C PHE A 144 18.02 -25.22 5.88
N GLU A 145 19.24 -25.30 5.34
CA GLU A 145 20.36 -26.03 5.93
C GLU A 145 20.81 -25.40 7.26
N ALA A 146 20.91 -24.06 7.32
CA ALA A 146 21.23 -23.34 8.55
C ALA A 146 20.12 -23.50 9.61
N ILE A 147 18.85 -23.52 9.20
CA ILE A 147 17.71 -23.80 10.09
C ILE A 147 17.81 -25.21 10.67
N TRP A 148 18.17 -26.20 9.84
CA TRP A 148 18.38 -27.57 10.29
C TRP A 148 19.51 -27.67 11.32
N GLU A 149 20.67 -27.08 11.05
CA GLU A 149 21.82 -27.06 11.97
C GLU A 149 21.50 -26.38 13.31
N GLN A 150 20.67 -25.34 13.29
CA GLN A 150 20.24 -24.60 14.49
C GLN A 150 19.08 -25.29 15.24
N SER A 151 18.43 -26.28 14.62
CA SER A 151 17.27 -26.96 15.20
C SER A 151 17.67 -28.09 16.13
N THR A 152 16.93 -28.23 17.22
CA THR A 152 17.09 -29.34 18.17
C THR A 152 15.84 -30.22 18.16
N PRO A 153 15.93 -31.50 18.57
CA PRO A 153 14.74 -32.35 18.69
C PRO A 153 13.70 -31.84 19.71
N LEU A 154 14.08 -30.89 20.57
CA LEU A 154 13.23 -30.29 21.60
C LEU A 154 12.60 -28.97 21.15
N SER A 155 13.18 -28.31 20.13
CA SER A 155 12.67 -27.06 19.57
C SER A 155 11.98 -27.34 18.23
N PRO A 156 10.64 -27.37 18.19
CA PRO A 156 9.92 -27.53 16.93
C PRO A 156 10.22 -26.35 16.00
N ILE A 157 10.18 -26.58 14.69
CA ILE A 157 10.35 -25.53 13.68
C ILE A 157 8.95 -25.13 13.20
N ILE A 158 8.62 -23.85 13.29
CA ILE A 158 7.35 -23.30 12.81
C ILE A 158 7.62 -22.42 11.60
N PHE A 159 7.05 -22.80 10.47
CA PHE A 159 6.94 -21.99 9.27
C PHE A 159 5.70 -21.11 9.36
N ILE A 160 5.94 -19.80 9.41
CA ILE A 160 4.90 -18.79 9.30
C ILE A 160 4.80 -18.44 7.83
N LEU A 161 3.71 -18.87 7.20
CA LEU A 161 3.49 -18.73 5.77
C LEU A 161 2.79 -17.42 5.47
N SER A 162 3.28 -16.71 4.46
CA SER A 162 2.50 -15.70 3.75
C SER A 162 1.59 -16.37 2.72
N ALA A 163 0.49 -15.72 2.37
CA ALA A 163 -0.43 -16.24 1.37
C ALA A 163 0.29 -16.48 0.03
N GLY A 164 0.15 -17.68 -0.54
CA GLY A 164 0.83 -18.09 -1.78
C GLY A 164 2.22 -18.69 -1.60
N SER A 165 2.76 -18.73 -0.37
CA SER A 165 3.99 -19.47 -0.06
C SER A 165 3.69 -20.87 0.48
N ASP A 166 4.35 -21.90 -0.07
CA ASP A 166 4.28 -23.28 0.42
C ASP A 166 5.67 -23.93 0.42
N PRO A 167 6.29 -24.15 1.59
CA PRO A 167 7.62 -24.73 1.70
C PRO A 167 7.62 -26.26 1.55
N THR A 168 6.45 -26.91 1.41
CA THR A 168 6.34 -28.37 1.40
C THR A 168 7.24 -29.02 0.35
N THR A 169 7.28 -28.45 -0.85
CA THR A 169 8.11 -28.97 -1.95
C THR A 169 9.61 -28.85 -1.64
N ASP A 170 10.01 -27.78 -0.97
CA ASP A 170 11.41 -27.52 -0.62
C ASP A 170 11.85 -28.35 0.59
N LEU A 171 10.95 -28.61 1.54
CA LEU A 171 11.16 -29.56 2.63
C LEU A 171 11.35 -31.00 2.12
N LEU A 172 10.58 -31.41 1.11
CA LEU A 172 10.75 -32.71 0.47
C LEU A 172 12.13 -32.83 -0.20
N LYS A 173 12.55 -31.79 -0.95
CA LYS A 173 13.90 -31.75 -1.55
C LYS A 173 15.01 -31.74 -0.49
N LEU A 174 14.82 -31.04 0.63
CA LEU A 174 15.77 -31.04 1.74
C LEU A 174 15.92 -32.45 2.33
N ALA A 175 14.81 -33.15 2.53
CA ALA A 175 14.83 -34.52 3.04
C ALA A 175 15.55 -35.49 2.09
N GLU A 176 15.33 -35.35 0.78
CA GLU A 176 16.05 -36.12 -0.25
C GLU A 176 17.55 -35.85 -0.22
N ARG A 177 17.97 -34.57 -0.08
CA ARG A 177 19.39 -34.18 -0.02
C ARG A 177 20.10 -34.65 1.25
N MET A 178 19.40 -34.65 2.39
CA MET A 178 19.93 -35.08 3.68
C MET A 178 19.95 -36.61 3.85
N GLU A 179 19.73 -37.37 2.78
CA GLU A 179 19.68 -38.85 2.75
C GLU A 179 18.63 -39.46 3.71
N PHE A 180 17.67 -38.67 4.19
CA PHE A 180 16.49 -39.19 4.87
C PHE A 180 15.56 -39.75 3.79
N GLY A 181 15.66 -41.05 3.52
CA GLY A 181 14.78 -41.71 2.54
C GLY A 181 13.31 -41.32 2.72
N VAL A 182 12.59 -41.19 1.60
CA VAL A 182 11.18 -40.73 1.50
C VAL A 182 10.24 -41.41 2.52
N THR A 183 10.58 -42.61 2.99
CA THR A 183 9.85 -43.38 4.01
C THR A 183 9.91 -42.81 5.44
N LYS A 184 10.85 -41.93 5.77
CA LYS A 184 10.99 -41.31 7.11
C LYS A 184 10.26 -39.98 7.25
N VAL A 185 9.93 -39.31 6.15
CA VAL A 185 9.16 -38.06 6.16
C VAL A 185 7.67 -38.41 6.21
N LYS A 186 6.96 -37.93 7.22
CA LYS A 186 5.51 -38.08 7.34
C LYS A 186 4.86 -36.72 7.26
N LEU A 187 4.22 -36.45 6.12
CA LEU A 187 3.41 -35.25 5.90
C LEU A 187 1.97 -35.50 6.34
N LEU A 188 1.44 -34.60 7.15
CA LEU A 188 0.05 -34.61 7.59
C LEU A 188 -0.53 -33.20 7.47
N ALA A 189 -1.56 -33.04 6.64
CA ALA A 189 -2.33 -31.81 6.59
C ALA A 189 -3.34 -31.79 7.75
N MET A 190 -3.25 -30.77 8.61
CA MET A 190 -4.16 -30.61 9.74
C MET A 190 -5.54 -30.16 9.25
N GLY A 191 -6.57 -30.89 9.67
CA GLY A 191 -7.97 -30.61 9.34
C GLY A 191 -8.91 -31.30 10.33
N GLN A 192 -10.22 -31.11 10.16
CA GLN A 192 -11.21 -31.66 11.08
C GLN A 192 -11.06 -33.19 11.19
N GLY A 193 -10.78 -33.68 12.40
CA GLY A 193 -10.63 -35.12 12.69
C GLY A 193 -9.21 -35.71 12.53
N GLN A 194 -8.21 -34.91 12.14
CA GLN A 194 -6.82 -35.38 11.95
C GLN A 194 -5.99 -35.44 13.25
N GLU A 195 -6.52 -34.93 14.36
CA GLU A 195 -5.83 -34.85 15.67
C GLU A 195 -5.31 -36.22 16.13
N LYS A 196 -6.14 -37.27 16.08
CA LYS A 196 -5.74 -38.61 16.53
C LYS A 196 -4.61 -39.21 15.69
N ILE A 197 -4.58 -38.89 14.40
CA ILE A 197 -3.54 -39.35 13.48
C ILE A 197 -2.25 -38.57 13.75
N ALA A 198 -2.33 -37.26 13.94
CA ALA A 198 -1.20 -36.42 14.34
C ALA A 198 -0.57 -36.95 15.63
N ILE A 199 -1.39 -37.22 16.64
CA ILE A 199 -0.97 -37.81 17.92
C ILE A 199 -0.28 -39.16 17.69
N GLY A 200 -0.88 -40.06 16.91
CA GLY A 200 -0.28 -41.36 16.61
C GLY A 200 1.05 -41.28 15.85
N LEU A 201 1.17 -40.34 14.89
CA LEU A 201 2.41 -40.12 14.15
C LEU A 201 3.50 -39.54 15.04
N LEU A 202 3.12 -38.59 15.89
CA LEU A 202 4.04 -38.01 16.84
C LEU A 202 4.43 -39.05 17.90
N GLU A 203 3.53 -39.88 18.43
CA GLU A 203 3.85 -41.00 19.35
C GLU A 203 4.84 -42.00 18.75
N GLN A 204 4.70 -42.29 17.44
CA GLN A 204 5.62 -43.13 16.69
C GLN A 204 6.99 -42.47 16.49
N ALA A 205 7.05 -41.14 16.39
CA ALA A 205 8.29 -40.38 16.32
C ALA A 205 8.89 -40.06 17.71
N ALA A 206 8.04 -39.95 18.74
CA ALA A 206 8.30 -39.58 20.13
C ALA A 206 7.03 -39.78 21.00
N LYS A 207 7.04 -40.70 22.00
CA LYS A 207 5.94 -40.91 22.96
C LYS A 207 5.39 -39.59 23.56
N LEU A 208 4.07 -39.34 23.46
CA LEU A 208 3.53 -37.97 23.32
C LEU A 208 2.87 -37.30 24.54
N GLU A 209 2.90 -35.96 24.47
CA GLU A 209 1.84 -34.96 24.69
C GLU A 209 1.45 -34.46 26.08
N LYS A 210 1.65 -35.21 27.16
CA LYS A 210 1.79 -34.57 28.49
C LYS A 210 3.23 -34.12 28.78
N HIS A 211 4.09 -34.18 27.76
CA HIS A 211 5.54 -34.33 27.91
C HIS A 211 6.41 -33.40 27.06
N LEU A 212 5.91 -32.36 26.34
CA LEU A 212 6.85 -31.34 25.82
C LEU A 212 7.69 -30.70 26.96
N ASP A 213 7.13 -30.63 28.18
CA ASP A 213 7.83 -30.27 29.42
C ASP A 213 8.71 -31.38 30.04
N LYS A 214 8.52 -32.64 29.63
CA LYS A 214 9.19 -33.85 30.18
C LYS A 214 9.94 -34.65 29.10
N MET A 215 10.24 -34.05 27.95
CA MET A 215 11.03 -34.65 26.89
C MET A 215 12.50 -34.70 27.34
N SER A 216 12.85 -35.73 28.10
CA SER A 216 14.22 -35.86 28.62
C SER A 216 15.20 -36.29 27.52
N LYS A 217 14.78 -37.13 26.56
CA LYS A 217 15.68 -37.73 25.53
C LYS A 217 14.95 -38.14 24.22
N PRO A 218 14.47 -37.19 23.39
CA PRO A 218 14.09 -37.50 22.01
C PRO A 218 15.29 -38.01 21.19
N HIS A 219 15.04 -38.78 20.12
CA HIS A 219 16.11 -39.21 19.21
C HIS A 219 16.74 -37.98 18.51
N PRO A 220 18.07 -37.92 18.35
CA PRO A 220 18.76 -36.76 17.77
C PRO A 220 18.29 -36.36 16.36
N ASP A 221 17.67 -37.29 15.62
CA ASP A 221 17.19 -37.07 14.25
C ASP A 221 15.72 -36.65 14.15
N VAL A 222 14.96 -36.70 15.25
CA VAL A 222 13.55 -36.32 15.22
C VAL A 222 13.45 -34.80 15.12
N ARG A 223 12.71 -34.30 14.12
CA ARG A 223 12.36 -32.89 13.97
C ARG A 223 10.87 -32.76 13.70
N LEU A 224 10.24 -31.80 14.39
CA LEU A 224 8.84 -31.45 14.16
C LEU A 224 8.79 -30.15 13.35
N TRP A 225 8.17 -30.23 12.18
CA TRP A 225 7.94 -29.09 11.29
C TRP A 225 6.44 -28.78 11.30
N LEU A 226 6.10 -27.54 11.62
CA LEU A 226 4.73 -27.04 11.64
C LEU A 226 4.62 -25.90 10.64
N THR A 227 3.55 -25.87 9.85
CA THR A 227 3.24 -24.78 8.93
C THR A 227 1.94 -24.11 9.38
N THR A 228 1.94 -22.79 9.52
CA THR A 228 0.74 -22.04 9.90
C THR A 228 0.74 -20.67 9.24
N GLU A 229 -0.45 -20.16 8.93
CA GLU A 229 -0.63 -18.73 8.72
C GLU A 229 -0.56 -17.98 10.07
N PRO A 230 -0.19 -16.69 10.08
CA PRO A 230 -0.21 -15.89 11.31
C PRO A 230 -1.63 -15.76 11.85
N THR A 231 -1.87 -16.25 13.07
CA THR A 231 -3.19 -16.19 13.73
C THR A 231 -3.07 -15.83 15.21
N PRO A 232 -3.89 -14.89 15.73
CA PRO A 232 -3.84 -14.50 17.14
C PRO A 232 -4.27 -15.62 18.10
N LYS A 233 -4.86 -16.69 17.58
CA LYS A 233 -5.31 -17.86 18.37
C LYS A 233 -4.19 -18.90 18.56
N PHE A 234 -3.03 -18.72 17.92
CA PHE A 234 -1.96 -19.70 17.99
C PHE A 234 -1.36 -19.76 19.41
N PRO A 235 -1.09 -20.94 19.99
CA PRO A 235 -0.59 -21.05 21.36
C PRO A 235 0.80 -20.40 21.55
N ILE A 236 0.86 -19.39 22.44
CA ILE A 236 2.09 -18.65 22.75
C ILE A 236 3.20 -19.57 23.28
N GLY A 237 2.87 -20.58 24.09
CA GLY A 237 3.87 -21.49 24.66
C GLY A 237 4.60 -22.34 23.61
N ILE A 238 3.91 -22.76 22.55
CA ILE A 238 4.52 -23.48 21.42
C ILE A 238 5.37 -22.51 20.61
N LEU A 239 4.84 -21.31 20.37
CA LEU A 239 5.58 -20.26 19.68
C LEU A 239 6.88 -19.96 20.43
N GLN A 240 6.87 -19.69 21.72
CA GLN A 240 8.08 -19.39 22.51
C GLN A 240 9.18 -20.45 22.40
N ARG A 241 8.84 -21.75 22.38
CA ARG A 241 9.80 -22.87 22.32
C ARG A 241 10.27 -23.25 20.92
N SER A 242 9.59 -22.73 19.90
CA SER A 242 9.90 -23.07 18.52
C SER A 242 10.99 -22.20 17.90
N LEU A 243 11.67 -22.73 16.88
CA LEU A 243 12.40 -21.94 15.91
C LEU A 243 11.40 -21.44 14.86
N LYS A 244 11.24 -20.12 14.74
CA LYS A 244 10.29 -19.50 13.82
C LYS A 244 11.02 -19.18 12.53
N VAL A 245 10.40 -19.54 11.42
CA VAL A 245 10.88 -19.26 10.08
C VAL A 245 9.75 -18.65 9.30
N VAL A 246 9.93 -17.42 8.85
CA VAL A 246 8.98 -16.77 7.95
C VAL A 246 9.36 -17.09 6.52
N THR A 247 8.40 -17.54 5.72
CA THR A 247 8.57 -17.72 4.28
C THR A 247 7.66 -16.80 3.50
N GLU A 248 8.28 -15.98 2.66
CA GLU A 248 7.62 -15.01 1.79
C GLU A 248 8.02 -15.26 0.33
N PRO A 249 7.13 -14.97 -0.64
CA PRO A 249 7.54 -14.91 -2.03
C PRO A 249 8.66 -13.86 -2.18
N PRO A 250 9.63 -14.07 -3.07
CA PRO A 250 10.70 -13.10 -3.25
C PRO A 250 10.13 -11.75 -3.69
N ASN A 251 10.70 -10.67 -3.16
CA ASN A 251 10.33 -9.30 -3.48
C ASN A 251 11.22 -8.79 -4.62
N GLY A 252 10.62 -8.27 -5.68
CA GLY A 252 11.31 -7.72 -6.84
C GLY A 252 11.10 -8.55 -8.11
N LEU A 253 10.93 -7.85 -9.24
CA LEU A 253 10.61 -8.44 -10.54
C LEU A 253 11.64 -9.49 -10.96
N LYS A 254 12.93 -9.19 -10.83
CA LYS A 254 14.03 -10.11 -11.17
C LYS A 254 13.93 -11.42 -10.39
N LEU A 255 13.74 -11.33 -9.08
CA LEU A 255 13.71 -12.50 -8.20
C LEU A 255 12.46 -13.34 -8.45
N ASN A 256 11.31 -12.70 -8.69
CA ASN A 256 10.07 -13.39 -9.08
C ASN A 256 10.21 -14.09 -10.43
N LEU A 257 10.72 -13.42 -11.46
CA LEU A 257 11.01 -14.01 -12.76
C LEU A 257 11.96 -15.20 -12.65
N ARG A 258 13.09 -15.02 -11.94
CA ARG A 258 14.08 -16.09 -11.72
C ARG A 258 13.45 -17.29 -11.04
N ASN A 259 12.64 -17.07 -10.00
CA ASN A 259 11.96 -18.13 -9.26
C ASN A 259 10.99 -18.90 -10.16
N THR A 260 10.16 -18.20 -10.95
CA THR A 260 9.23 -18.83 -11.89
C THR A 260 9.98 -19.65 -12.95
N PHE A 261 11.01 -19.08 -13.58
CA PHE A 261 11.77 -19.74 -14.64
C PHE A 261 12.62 -20.92 -14.16
N PHE A 262 13.18 -20.84 -12.94
CA PHE A 262 13.95 -21.93 -12.36
C PHE A 262 13.09 -23.17 -12.10
N LYS A 263 11.80 -22.97 -11.77
CA LYS A 263 10.85 -24.07 -11.52
C LYS A 263 10.36 -24.78 -12.78
N ILE A 264 10.42 -24.13 -13.95
CA ILE A 264 10.04 -24.73 -15.24
C ILE A 264 11.08 -25.79 -15.62
N SER A 265 10.68 -27.03 -15.89
CA SER A 265 11.64 -28.05 -16.32
C SER A 265 12.09 -27.82 -17.77
N GLY A 266 13.29 -28.30 -18.14
CA GLY A 266 13.76 -28.18 -19.52
C GLY A 266 12.90 -28.95 -20.54
N GLN A 267 12.22 -30.01 -20.09
CA GLN A 267 11.27 -30.77 -20.90
C GLN A 267 10.01 -29.93 -21.16
N GLN A 268 9.38 -29.40 -20.11
CA GLN A 268 8.18 -28.55 -20.20
C GLN A 268 8.35 -27.35 -21.12
N PHE A 269 9.55 -26.81 -21.19
CA PHE A 269 9.85 -25.66 -22.05
C PHE A 269 9.92 -26.03 -23.55
N ASN A 270 10.24 -27.29 -23.87
CA ASN A 270 10.42 -27.79 -25.23
C ASN A 270 9.29 -28.72 -25.71
N ASP A 271 8.30 -29.00 -24.86
CA ASP A 271 7.22 -29.96 -25.16
C ASP A 271 6.30 -29.46 -26.29
N CYS A 272 6.11 -28.13 -26.43
CA CYS A 272 5.25 -27.55 -27.45
C CYS A 272 6.00 -27.38 -28.79
N PRO A 273 5.44 -27.84 -29.93
CA PRO A 273 6.11 -27.77 -31.23
C PRO A 273 6.07 -26.38 -31.90
N HIS A 274 5.34 -25.41 -31.34
CA HIS A 274 5.15 -24.11 -31.94
C HIS A 274 6.29 -23.12 -31.60
N GLU A 275 6.91 -22.48 -32.60
CA GLU A 275 8.08 -21.59 -32.42
C GLU A 275 7.81 -20.39 -31.49
N ALA A 276 6.57 -19.86 -31.48
CA ALA A 276 6.16 -18.80 -30.56
C ALA A 276 6.06 -19.22 -29.08
N PHE A 277 6.01 -20.52 -28.75
CA PHE A 277 5.73 -20.96 -27.37
C PHE A 277 6.78 -20.47 -26.35
N PRO A 278 8.10 -20.59 -26.58
CA PRO A 278 9.12 -20.05 -25.69
C PRO A 278 8.95 -18.55 -25.41
N SER A 279 8.69 -17.75 -26.45
CA SER A 279 8.46 -16.30 -26.34
C SER A 279 7.21 -16.00 -25.51
N LEU A 280 6.13 -16.75 -25.72
CA LEU A 280 4.87 -16.58 -24.99
C LEU A 280 4.97 -17.04 -23.54
N VAL A 281 5.75 -18.08 -23.24
CA VAL A 281 6.06 -18.49 -21.87
C VAL A 281 6.83 -17.38 -21.15
N PHE A 282 7.76 -16.71 -21.82
CA PHE A 282 8.46 -15.55 -21.27
C PHE A 282 7.53 -14.37 -21.00
N VAL A 283 6.68 -14.01 -21.97
CA VAL A 283 5.65 -12.97 -21.79
C VAL A 283 4.72 -13.31 -20.61
N LEU A 284 4.30 -14.57 -20.49
CA LEU A 284 3.44 -15.03 -19.39
C LEU A 284 4.17 -14.98 -18.04
N ALA A 285 5.43 -15.36 -17.97
CA ALA A 285 6.23 -15.30 -16.74
C ALA A 285 6.47 -13.84 -16.31
N PHE A 286 6.75 -12.96 -17.28
CA PHE A 286 6.87 -11.52 -17.04
C PHE A 286 5.56 -10.92 -16.55
N PHE A 287 4.44 -11.25 -17.20
CA PHE A 287 3.11 -10.86 -16.74
C PHE A 287 2.82 -11.35 -15.31
N HIS A 288 3.11 -12.60 -15.00
CA HIS A 288 2.90 -13.17 -13.66
C HIS A 288 3.71 -12.42 -12.60
N ALA A 289 4.99 -12.15 -12.88
CA ALA A 289 5.86 -11.40 -11.98
C ALA A 289 5.40 -9.95 -11.81
N VAL A 290 4.97 -9.27 -12.88
CA VAL A 290 4.40 -7.91 -12.82
C VAL A 290 3.15 -7.88 -11.95
N VAL A 291 2.23 -8.82 -12.14
CA VAL A 291 0.97 -8.89 -11.38
C VAL A 291 1.21 -9.14 -9.88
N GLN A 292 2.21 -9.96 -9.54
CA GLN A 292 2.65 -10.17 -8.16
C GLN A 292 3.30 -8.90 -7.57
N GLU A 293 4.22 -8.27 -8.29
CA GLU A 293 4.92 -7.06 -7.84
C GLU A 293 3.98 -5.86 -7.69
N ARG A 294 2.92 -5.75 -8.50
CA ARG A 294 1.91 -4.69 -8.34
C ARG A 294 1.28 -4.67 -6.96
N ARG A 295 1.22 -5.82 -6.26
CA ARG A 295 0.73 -5.90 -4.87
C ARG A 295 1.56 -5.02 -3.92
N LYS A 296 2.84 -4.79 -4.20
CA LYS A 296 3.73 -3.93 -3.42
C LYS A 296 3.18 -2.51 -3.27
N TYR A 297 2.52 -1.98 -4.32
CA TYR A 297 1.94 -0.63 -4.33
C TYR A 297 0.51 -0.57 -3.77
N ASP A 298 0.08 -1.62 -3.08
CA ASP A 298 -1.19 -1.70 -2.36
C ASP A 298 -2.38 -1.25 -3.23
N LYS A 299 -3.14 -0.23 -2.80
CA LYS A 299 -4.36 0.26 -3.46
C LYS A 299 -4.14 0.86 -4.85
N ILE A 300 -2.96 1.40 -5.10
CA ILE A 300 -2.58 1.90 -6.44
C ILE A 300 -2.43 0.73 -7.41
N GLY A 301 -1.87 -0.39 -6.92
CA GLY A 301 -1.69 -1.59 -7.71
C GLY A 301 -2.97 -2.37 -7.95
N TRP A 302 -3.71 -2.63 -6.89
CA TRP A 302 -4.99 -3.35 -6.90
C TRP A 302 -5.96 -2.74 -5.89
N ASN A 303 -7.22 -2.54 -6.28
CA ASN A 303 -8.25 -2.09 -5.32
C ASN A 303 -8.41 -3.13 -4.19
N VAL A 304 -8.43 -4.40 -4.55
CA VAL A 304 -8.45 -5.53 -3.62
C VAL A 304 -7.16 -6.34 -3.75
N SER A 305 -6.52 -6.69 -2.64
CA SER A 305 -5.33 -7.52 -2.67
C SER A 305 -5.68 -8.95 -3.12
N TYR A 306 -5.07 -9.41 -4.22
CA TYR A 306 -5.23 -10.77 -4.73
C TYR A 306 -3.94 -11.57 -4.55
N ASP A 307 -4.10 -12.85 -4.23
CA ASP A 307 -3.00 -13.80 -4.18
C ASP A 307 -2.93 -14.58 -5.50
N PHE A 308 -1.98 -14.19 -6.36
CA PHE A 308 -1.68 -14.89 -7.61
C PHE A 308 -0.59 -15.92 -7.36
N ASN A 309 -0.96 -17.20 -7.54
CA ASN A 309 -0.13 -18.33 -7.15
C ASN A 309 0.56 -18.95 -8.37
N GLU A 310 1.58 -19.76 -8.10
CA GLU A 310 2.29 -20.52 -9.13
C GLU A 310 1.35 -21.46 -9.91
N SER A 311 0.30 -21.97 -9.28
CA SER A 311 -0.72 -22.80 -9.94
C SER A 311 -1.37 -22.08 -11.12
N ASP A 312 -1.62 -20.76 -11.00
CA ASP A 312 -2.25 -19.97 -12.05
C ASP A 312 -1.34 -19.86 -13.27
N PHE A 313 -0.05 -19.62 -13.01
CA PHE A 313 0.99 -19.63 -14.05
C PHE A 313 1.06 -20.99 -14.75
N ARG A 314 1.12 -22.10 -14.00
CA ARG A 314 1.22 -23.46 -14.57
C ARG A 314 0.01 -23.81 -15.44
N VAL A 315 -1.20 -23.48 -15.00
CA VAL A 315 -2.41 -23.71 -15.82
C VAL A 315 -2.39 -22.83 -17.07
N CYS A 316 -1.99 -21.57 -16.98
CA CYS A 316 -1.87 -20.70 -18.15
C CYS A 316 -0.81 -21.19 -19.14
N MET A 317 0.31 -21.74 -18.66
CA MET A 317 1.32 -22.38 -19.50
C MET A 317 0.76 -23.61 -20.24
N GLN A 318 -0.05 -24.43 -19.56
CA GLN A 318 -0.75 -25.56 -20.19
C GLN A 318 -1.80 -25.11 -21.22
N ILE A 319 -2.48 -23.98 -20.98
CA ILE A 319 -3.41 -23.38 -21.95
C ILE A 319 -2.64 -22.95 -23.20
N LEU A 320 -1.48 -22.29 -23.04
CA LEU A 320 -0.62 -21.92 -24.18
C LEU A 320 -0.22 -23.17 -24.98
N ASP A 321 0.30 -24.20 -24.32
CA ASP A 321 0.70 -25.44 -24.98
C ASP A 321 -0.48 -26.09 -25.73
N THR A 322 -1.63 -26.23 -25.08
CA THR A 322 -2.81 -26.89 -25.67
C THR A 322 -3.30 -26.15 -26.92
N TYR A 323 -3.38 -24.82 -26.89
CA TYR A 323 -3.89 -24.02 -28.01
C TYR A 323 -2.89 -23.90 -29.15
N LEU A 324 -1.60 -23.75 -28.86
CA LEU A 324 -0.56 -23.66 -29.89
C LEU A 324 -0.33 -25.03 -30.56
N THR A 325 -0.34 -26.12 -29.79
CA THR A 325 -0.27 -27.48 -30.36
C THR A 325 -1.46 -27.77 -31.28
N LYS A 326 -2.67 -27.30 -30.91
CA LYS A 326 -3.84 -27.37 -31.80
C LYS A 326 -3.70 -26.51 -33.05
N ALA A 327 -3.14 -25.31 -32.94
CA ALA A 327 -2.89 -24.44 -34.09
C ALA A 327 -1.92 -25.09 -35.07
N VAL A 328 -0.84 -25.74 -34.58
CA VAL A 328 0.09 -26.53 -35.42
C VAL A 328 -0.63 -27.72 -36.05
N ALA A 329 -1.43 -28.47 -35.29
CA ALA A 329 -2.16 -29.63 -35.80
C ALA A 329 -3.18 -29.25 -36.91
N ASN A 330 -3.76 -28.06 -36.83
CA ASN A 330 -4.71 -27.54 -37.80
C ASN A 330 -4.06 -26.75 -38.96
N ASN A 331 -2.73 -26.56 -38.95
CA ASN A 331 -2.00 -25.67 -39.86
C ASN A 331 -2.51 -24.21 -39.86
N ASP A 332 -2.92 -23.72 -38.69
CA ASP A 332 -3.31 -22.32 -38.53
C ASP A 332 -2.06 -21.42 -38.52
N THR A 333 -2.03 -20.42 -39.40
CA THR A 333 -0.92 -19.44 -39.48
C THR A 333 -1.02 -18.33 -38.45
N ARG A 334 -2.19 -18.18 -37.80
CA ARG A 334 -2.44 -17.10 -36.85
C ARG A 334 -2.61 -17.65 -35.45
N ILE A 335 -1.98 -16.99 -34.49
CA ILE A 335 -2.14 -17.28 -33.06
C ILE A 335 -3.55 -16.84 -32.64
N PRO A 336 -4.33 -17.69 -31.91
CA PRO A 336 -5.68 -17.36 -31.49
C PRO A 336 -5.70 -16.39 -30.28
N TRP A 337 -5.25 -15.14 -30.50
CA TRP A 337 -5.11 -14.12 -29.46
C TRP A 337 -6.39 -13.86 -28.67
N GLY A 338 -7.55 -13.82 -29.33
CA GLY A 338 -8.83 -13.58 -28.66
C GLY A 338 -9.12 -14.63 -27.58
N SER A 339 -8.89 -15.90 -27.89
CA SER A 339 -9.08 -17.01 -26.95
C SER A 339 -8.02 -17.01 -25.85
N LEU A 340 -6.75 -16.78 -26.20
CA LEU A 340 -5.66 -16.77 -25.22
C LEU A 340 -5.80 -15.61 -24.23
N LYS A 341 -6.06 -14.39 -24.71
CA LYS A 341 -6.27 -13.20 -23.87
C LYS A 341 -7.47 -13.37 -22.94
N TYR A 342 -8.55 -13.96 -23.45
CA TYR A 342 -9.76 -14.21 -22.65
C TYR A 342 -9.51 -15.29 -21.58
N LEU A 343 -8.92 -16.43 -21.94
CA LEU A 343 -8.69 -17.52 -20.99
C LEU A 343 -7.66 -17.15 -19.92
N ILE A 344 -6.56 -16.51 -20.30
CA ILE A 344 -5.51 -16.12 -19.35
C ILE A 344 -5.99 -14.92 -18.53
N GLY A 345 -6.44 -13.86 -19.19
CA GLY A 345 -6.79 -12.59 -18.53
C GLY A 345 -8.11 -12.60 -17.78
N GLU A 346 -9.21 -13.04 -18.40
CA GLU A 346 -10.55 -12.94 -17.82
C GLU A 346 -10.93 -14.18 -17.00
N VAL A 347 -10.54 -15.38 -17.46
CA VAL A 347 -10.96 -16.63 -16.80
C VAL A 347 -9.99 -17.04 -15.68
N MET A 348 -8.70 -17.15 -15.96
CA MET A 348 -7.72 -17.63 -14.98
C MET A 348 -7.36 -16.54 -13.95
N TYR A 349 -6.72 -15.46 -14.40
CA TYR A 349 -6.36 -14.35 -13.50
C TYR A 349 -7.59 -13.53 -13.11
N GLY A 350 -8.47 -13.23 -14.05
CA GLY A 350 -9.72 -12.51 -13.82
C GLY A 350 -10.73 -13.26 -12.96
N GLY A 351 -10.65 -14.60 -12.90
CA GLY A 351 -11.43 -15.42 -11.98
C GLY A 351 -11.07 -15.18 -10.50
N ARG A 352 -9.85 -14.71 -10.22
CA ARG A 352 -9.43 -14.28 -8.87
C ARG A 352 -9.81 -12.83 -8.58
N ALA A 353 -9.83 -11.99 -9.60
CA ALA A 353 -10.22 -10.59 -9.47
C ALA A 353 -11.74 -10.46 -9.31
N ILE A 354 -12.15 -9.83 -8.21
CA ILE A 354 -13.58 -9.62 -7.89
C ILE A 354 -14.04 -8.24 -8.39
N ASP A 355 -13.15 -7.24 -8.34
CA ASP A 355 -13.47 -5.88 -8.77
C ASP A 355 -13.32 -5.69 -10.29
N ASP A 356 -14.28 -4.98 -10.88
CA ASP A 356 -14.33 -4.75 -12.34
C ASP A 356 -13.20 -3.84 -12.84
N PHE A 357 -12.75 -2.88 -12.02
CA PHE A 357 -11.61 -2.02 -12.39
C PHE A 357 -10.29 -2.79 -12.31
N ASP A 358 -10.14 -3.70 -11.35
CA ASP A 358 -8.98 -4.60 -11.30
C ASP A 358 -8.97 -5.57 -12.50
N ARG A 359 -10.14 -6.11 -12.90
CA ARG A 359 -10.27 -6.89 -14.14
C ARG A 359 -9.90 -6.07 -15.38
N ARG A 360 -10.28 -4.80 -15.42
CA ARG A 360 -9.90 -3.88 -16.49
C ARG A 360 -8.37 -3.70 -16.58
N VAL A 361 -7.65 -3.69 -15.46
CA VAL A 361 -6.18 -3.67 -15.44
C VAL A 361 -5.62 -4.96 -16.05
N LEU A 362 -6.11 -6.14 -15.63
CA LEU A 362 -5.67 -7.43 -16.18
C LEU A 362 -5.91 -7.52 -17.69
N ARG A 363 -7.09 -7.10 -18.17
CA ARG A 363 -7.40 -7.05 -19.60
C ARG A 363 -6.49 -6.09 -20.36
N THR A 364 -6.14 -4.97 -19.74
CA THR A 364 -5.22 -3.99 -20.35
C THR A 364 -3.83 -4.61 -20.53
N TYR A 365 -3.29 -5.29 -19.52
CA TYR A 365 -2.04 -6.05 -19.68
C TYR A 365 -2.10 -7.09 -20.79
N MET A 366 -3.18 -7.87 -20.88
CA MET A 366 -3.33 -8.84 -21.96
C MET A 366 -3.35 -8.19 -23.34
N ASN A 367 -3.85 -6.97 -23.47
CA ASN A 367 -3.85 -6.27 -24.75
C ASN A 367 -2.48 -5.68 -25.11
N GLU A 368 -1.75 -5.17 -24.12
CA GLU A 368 -0.43 -4.54 -24.30
C GLU A 368 0.72 -5.57 -24.39
N TYR A 369 0.60 -6.74 -23.77
CA TYR A 369 1.68 -7.75 -23.73
C TYR A 369 1.52 -8.88 -24.74
N MET A 370 0.29 -9.17 -25.19
CA MET A 370 0.03 -10.27 -26.11
C MET A 370 -0.51 -9.75 -27.44
N GLY A 371 0.15 -10.06 -28.54
CA GLY A 371 -0.31 -9.74 -29.89
C GLY A 371 0.78 -10.00 -30.93
N ASP A 372 0.42 -9.96 -32.21
CA ASP A 372 1.38 -10.22 -33.30
C ASP A 372 2.55 -9.23 -33.33
N PHE A 373 2.37 -8.04 -32.74
CA PHE A 373 3.40 -7.01 -32.64
C PHE A 373 4.65 -7.48 -31.87
N ILE A 374 4.56 -8.51 -31.02
CA ILE A 374 5.74 -9.03 -30.29
C ILE A 374 6.75 -9.70 -31.23
N PHE A 375 6.32 -10.10 -32.43
CA PHE A 375 7.16 -10.73 -33.45
C PHE A 375 7.55 -9.76 -34.58
N ASP A 376 7.23 -8.47 -34.45
CA ASP A 376 7.60 -7.47 -35.44
C ASP A 376 9.10 -7.21 -35.40
N THR A 377 9.76 -7.37 -36.55
CA THR A 377 11.20 -7.15 -36.72
C THR A 377 11.54 -5.68 -37.01
N PHE A 378 10.58 -4.89 -37.51
CA PHE A 378 10.75 -3.47 -37.81
C PHE A 378 10.51 -2.59 -36.59
N GLN A 379 9.58 -3.01 -35.72
CA GLN A 379 9.32 -2.37 -34.43
C GLN A 379 9.47 -3.39 -33.31
N PRO A 380 10.70 -3.61 -32.82
CA PRO A 380 10.95 -4.58 -31.77
C PRO A 380 10.18 -4.20 -30.50
N PHE A 381 9.47 -5.18 -29.93
CA PHE A 381 8.69 -4.97 -28.73
C PHE A 381 9.58 -4.87 -27.47
N TYR A 382 9.25 -3.89 -26.62
CA TYR A 382 9.81 -3.72 -25.29
C TYR A 382 8.66 -3.63 -24.29
N PHE A 383 8.75 -4.33 -23.17
CA PHE A 383 7.84 -4.13 -22.04
C PHE A 383 8.03 -2.73 -21.44
N HIS A 384 9.27 -2.29 -21.37
CA HIS A 384 9.66 -0.94 -20.95
C HIS A 384 11.05 -0.61 -21.51
N HIS A 385 11.24 0.63 -21.95
CA HIS A 385 12.52 1.12 -22.48
C HIS A 385 12.89 2.42 -21.77
N SER A 386 13.98 2.37 -21.00
CA SER A 386 14.59 3.51 -20.32
C SER A 386 16.05 3.65 -20.77
N PRO A 387 16.69 4.83 -20.67
CA PRO A 387 18.09 5.02 -21.06
C PRO A 387 19.06 4.04 -20.39
N ASP A 388 18.74 3.61 -19.16
CA ASP A 388 19.60 2.75 -18.35
C ASP A 388 19.31 1.25 -18.54
N VAL A 389 18.04 0.88 -18.71
CA VAL A 389 17.61 -0.53 -18.74
C VAL A 389 16.47 -0.72 -19.75
N SER A 390 16.62 -1.73 -20.61
CA SER A 390 15.62 -2.14 -21.59
C SER A 390 15.06 -3.51 -21.25
N TYR A 391 13.73 -3.59 -21.10
CA TYR A 391 13.02 -4.83 -20.82
C TYR A 391 12.43 -5.39 -22.12
N TYR A 392 13.03 -6.43 -22.66
CA TYR A 392 12.62 -7.07 -23.91
C TYR A 392 12.44 -8.58 -23.77
N ILE A 393 12.00 -9.22 -24.85
CA ILE A 393 11.85 -10.67 -24.96
C ILE A 393 13.15 -11.26 -25.56
N PRO A 394 13.95 -12.03 -24.81
CA PRO A 394 15.25 -12.53 -25.30
C PRO A 394 15.15 -13.47 -26.50
N THR A 395 14.04 -14.19 -26.65
CA THR A 395 13.83 -15.15 -27.73
C THR A 395 13.56 -14.49 -29.09
N THR A 396 13.09 -13.24 -29.12
CA THR A 396 12.84 -12.49 -30.36
C THR A 396 14.00 -11.57 -30.75
N GLN A 397 14.82 -11.16 -29.78
CA GLN A 397 15.97 -10.29 -29.96
C GLN A 397 17.24 -11.05 -29.54
N VAL A 398 17.70 -11.95 -30.42
CA VAL A 398 18.89 -12.77 -30.15
C VAL A 398 20.14 -11.91 -30.27
N ASP A 399 20.88 -11.76 -29.16
CA ASP A 399 22.22 -11.15 -29.18
C ASP A 399 23.14 -12.01 -30.08
N PRO A 400 23.89 -11.41 -31.02
CA PRO A 400 24.87 -12.13 -31.84
C PRO A 400 25.83 -13.03 -31.06
N GLN A 401 26.10 -12.72 -29.78
CA GLN A 401 26.98 -13.53 -28.92
C GLN A 401 26.31 -14.77 -28.30
N GLN A 402 24.97 -14.82 -28.27
CA GLN A 402 24.18 -15.91 -27.67
C GLN A 402 23.58 -16.88 -28.72
N GLN A 403 23.94 -16.72 -30.01
CA GLN A 403 23.54 -17.63 -31.07
C GLN A 403 24.13 -19.03 -30.87
N GLY A 404 23.40 -19.91 -30.18
CA GLY A 404 23.78 -21.31 -29.95
C GLY A 404 23.36 -21.88 -28.58
N LEU A 405 22.96 -21.03 -27.62
CA LEU A 405 22.45 -21.47 -26.32
C LEU A 405 21.00 -21.98 -26.43
N PRO A 406 20.58 -22.97 -25.61
CA PRO A 406 19.18 -23.33 -25.46
C PRO A 406 18.36 -22.09 -25.09
N MET A 407 17.19 -21.89 -25.72
CA MET A 407 16.33 -20.72 -25.49
C MET A 407 16.01 -20.45 -24.00
N LYS A 408 15.92 -21.50 -23.19
CA LYS A 408 15.74 -21.38 -21.74
C LYS A 408 16.94 -20.75 -21.03
N GLU A 409 18.16 -21.14 -21.41
CA GLU A 409 19.40 -20.62 -20.79
C GLU A 409 19.61 -19.15 -21.17
N MET A 410 19.30 -18.76 -22.41
CA MET A 410 19.28 -17.36 -22.82
C MET A 410 18.33 -16.50 -21.97
N CYS A 411 17.12 -17.01 -21.69
CA CYS A 411 16.18 -16.31 -20.82
C CYS A 411 16.73 -16.14 -19.40
N LEU A 412 17.43 -17.16 -18.87
CA LEU A 412 18.01 -17.11 -17.52
C LEU A 412 19.18 -16.12 -17.43
N GLU A 413 20.09 -16.13 -18.40
CA GLU A 413 21.20 -15.16 -18.44
C GLU A 413 20.68 -13.72 -18.52
N TYR A 414 19.67 -13.49 -19.35
CA TYR A 414 19.01 -12.18 -19.41
C TYR A 414 18.40 -11.79 -18.06
N ILE A 415 17.67 -12.70 -17.40
CA ILE A 415 17.10 -12.42 -16.07
C ILE A 415 18.20 -12.07 -15.06
N GLU A 416 19.37 -12.74 -15.11
CA GLU A 416 20.50 -12.42 -14.23
C GLU A 416 21.13 -11.05 -14.54
N SER A 417 21.03 -10.56 -15.78
CA SER A 417 21.51 -9.22 -16.15
C SER A 417 20.62 -8.08 -15.65
N LEU A 418 19.36 -8.35 -15.29
CA LEU A 418 18.42 -7.33 -14.82
C LEU A 418 18.85 -6.70 -13.48
N PRO A 419 18.49 -5.44 -13.21
CA PRO A 419 18.73 -4.80 -11.92
C PRO A 419 17.85 -5.40 -10.82
N LEU A 420 18.33 -5.34 -9.57
CA LEU A 420 17.59 -5.77 -8.39
C LEU A 420 16.47 -4.80 -8.02
N THR A 421 16.71 -3.50 -8.19
CA THR A 421 15.71 -2.44 -8.03
C THR A 421 15.11 -2.09 -9.38
N ASN A 422 13.81 -1.86 -9.43
CA ASN A 422 13.09 -1.54 -10.67
C ASN A 422 12.27 -0.28 -10.45
N THR A 423 12.22 0.58 -11.47
CA THR A 423 11.37 1.77 -11.45
C THR A 423 9.90 1.37 -11.57
N PRO A 424 8.95 2.09 -10.95
CA PRO A 424 7.52 1.78 -11.03
C PRO A 424 6.95 1.77 -12.46
N GLU A 425 7.63 2.44 -13.39
CA GLU A 425 7.22 2.56 -14.79
C GLU A 425 7.14 1.23 -15.53
N ILE A 426 7.93 0.23 -15.11
CA ILE A 426 7.85 -1.12 -15.67
C ILE A 426 6.50 -1.80 -15.43
N PHE A 427 5.85 -1.44 -14.33
CA PHE A 427 4.51 -1.90 -13.98
C PHE A 427 3.45 -0.96 -14.58
N GLY A 428 3.84 0.05 -15.37
CA GLY A 428 2.94 1.05 -15.93
C GLY A 428 2.52 2.15 -14.95
N PHE A 429 3.16 2.26 -13.77
CA PHE A 429 2.92 3.36 -12.85
C PHE A 429 3.72 4.61 -13.20
N HIS A 430 3.34 5.74 -12.63
CA HIS A 430 4.18 6.93 -12.59
C HIS A 430 5.28 6.77 -11.51
N PRO A 431 6.49 7.35 -11.66
CA PRO A 431 7.53 7.32 -10.62
C PRO A 431 7.07 7.77 -9.23
N ASN A 432 6.11 8.71 -9.20
CA ASN A 432 5.45 9.16 -7.96
C ASN A 432 4.83 8.05 -7.11
N ALA A 433 4.47 6.90 -7.70
CA ALA A 433 3.93 5.76 -6.95
C ALA A 433 4.93 5.22 -5.91
N GLU A 434 6.22 5.33 -6.18
CA GLU A 434 7.28 4.94 -5.25
C GLU A 434 7.34 5.88 -4.04
N ILE A 435 7.22 7.19 -4.26
CA ILE A 435 7.12 8.19 -3.18
C ILE A 435 5.94 7.87 -2.26
N GLY A 436 4.77 7.56 -2.83
CA GLY A 436 3.58 7.17 -2.07
C GLY A 436 3.79 5.88 -1.27
N TYR A 437 4.40 4.86 -1.90
CA TYR A 437 4.75 3.60 -1.24
C TYR A 437 5.69 3.80 -0.05
N TYR A 438 6.77 4.57 -0.22
CA TYR A 438 7.72 4.83 0.85
C TYR A 438 7.15 5.70 1.96
N THR A 439 6.40 6.75 1.60
CA THR A 439 5.72 7.60 2.57
C THR A 439 4.76 6.78 3.44
N LYS A 440 4.01 5.86 2.84
CA LYS A 440 3.13 4.95 3.59
C LYS A 440 3.94 3.98 4.46
N SER A 441 4.97 3.34 3.90
CA SER A 441 5.83 2.41 4.63
C SER A 441 6.46 3.07 5.86
N ALA A 442 6.95 4.31 5.72
CA ALA A 442 7.51 5.08 6.83
C ALA A 442 6.46 5.44 7.89
N ARG A 443 5.24 5.83 7.48
CA ARG A 443 4.12 6.05 8.41
C ARG A 443 3.77 4.79 9.19
N ASP A 444 3.67 3.65 8.52
CA ASP A 444 3.38 2.36 9.18
C ASP A 444 4.49 1.99 10.19
N ILE A 445 5.76 2.25 9.85
CA ILE A 445 6.90 2.08 10.77
C ILE A 445 6.77 3.02 11.97
N TRP A 446 6.44 4.30 11.77
CA TRP A 446 6.25 5.25 12.87
C TRP A 446 5.08 4.86 13.77
N GLU A 447 3.95 4.45 13.21
CA GLU A 447 2.80 3.96 13.98
C GLU A 447 3.18 2.77 14.85
N GLN A 448 3.91 1.79 14.28
CA GLN A 448 4.41 0.64 15.03
C GLN A 448 5.43 1.04 16.11
N LEU A 449 6.31 2.02 15.83
CA LEU A 449 7.24 2.55 16.84
C LEU A 449 6.49 3.22 18.00
N ILE A 450 5.43 3.99 17.72
CA ILE A 450 4.59 4.60 18.76
C ILE A 450 3.95 3.52 19.63
N GLU A 451 3.51 2.40 19.03
CA GLU A 451 2.96 1.27 19.78
C GLU A 451 4.01 0.53 20.63
N LEU A 452 5.25 0.41 20.13
CA LEU A 452 6.35 -0.26 20.83
C LEU A 452 6.96 0.58 21.95
N GLN A 453 6.85 1.91 21.89
CA GLN A 453 7.32 2.78 22.96
C GLN A 453 6.52 2.52 24.24
N LEU A 454 7.22 2.03 25.28
CA LEU A 454 6.67 1.89 26.62
C LEU A 454 6.17 3.25 27.12
N GLN A 455 4.86 3.38 27.32
CA GLN A 455 4.19 4.59 27.82
C GLN A 455 4.53 4.92 29.29
N SER A 456 5.56 4.29 29.86
CA SER A 456 5.97 4.39 31.27
C SER A 456 7.22 5.23 31.49
N GLY A 457 7.56 6.12 30.57
CA GLY A 457 8.59 7.13 30.80
C GLY A 457 8.01 8.31 31.58
N GLU A 458 8.27 8.37 32.89
CA GLU A 458 8.18 9.62 33.65
C GLU A 458 9.22 10.59 33.04
N ALA A 459 8.80 11.42 32.10
CA ALA A 459 9.62 12.48 31.55
C ALA A 459 9.78 13.57 32.62
N THR A 460 10.92 13.56 33.31
CA THR A 460 11.34 14.58 34.29
C THR A 460 11.75 15.86 33.56
N GLY A 461 10.79 16.64 33.08
CA GLY A 461 11.08 18.00 32.59
C GLY A 461 10.11 18.65 31.61
N GLY A 462 9.12 17.92 31.07
CA GLY A 462 8.13 18.45 30.13
C GLY A 462 6.76 18.71 30.75
N MET A 463 5.86 19.36 29.99
CA MET A 463 4.43 19.40 30.32
C MET A 463 3.94 17.98 30.63
N ASN A 464 3.23 17.81 31.73
CA ASN A 464 2.71 16.50 32.11
C ASN A 464 1.73 16.02 31.02
N ARG A 465 1.71 14.71 30.73
CA ARG A 465 0.87 14.09 29.69
C ARG A 465 -0.59 14.54 29.81
N ASP A 466 -1.10 14.55 31.03
CA ASP A 466 -2.49 14.93 31.33
C ASP A 466 -2.76 16.43 31.07
N GLU A 467 -1.78 17.30 31.32
CA GLU A 467 -1.88 18.74 31.03
C GLU A 467 -1.88 19.01 29.52
N TYR A 468 -1.07 18.27 28.77
CA TYR A 468 -1.07 18.35 27.31
C TYR A 468 -2.42 17.89 26.71
N ILE A 469 -2.97 16.79 27.23
CA ILE A 469 -4.28 16.29 26.78
C ILE A 469 -5.40 17.27 27.15
N ASP A 470 -5.40 17.84 28.37
CA ASP A 470 -6.43 18.82 28.77
C ASP A 470 -6.39 20.10 27.93
N SER A 471 -5.19 20.63 27.67
CA SER A 471 -5.01 21.83 26.83
C SER A 471 -5.50 21.60 25.40
N THR A 472 -5.09 20.48 24.78
CA THR A 472 -5.55 20.08 23.44
C THR A 472 -7.06 19.90 23.38
N ALA A 473 -7.65 19.22 24.38
CA ALA A 473 -9.09 19.04 24.47
C ALA A 473 -9.83 20.38 24.65
N ALA A 474 -9.27 21.30 25.44
CA ALA A 474 -9.83 22.63 25.63
C ALA A 474 -9.80 23.46 24.34
N ASP A 475 -8.75 23.36 23.54
CA ASP A 475 -8.64 24.10 22.29
C ASP A 475 -9.57 23.58 21.20
N ILE A 476 -9.76 22.25 21.12
CA ILE A 476 -10.79 21.66 20.25
C ILE A 476 -12.18 22.14 20.67
N LEU A 477 -12.50 22.10 21.97
CA LEU A 477 -13.79 22.55 22.49
C LEU A 477 -14.06 24.05 22.22
N LYS A 478 -13.02 24.90 22.18
CA LYS A 478 -13.17 26.31 21.81
C LYS A 478 -13.48 26.50 20.31
N ARG A 479 -12.93 25.64 19.45
CA ARG A 479 -13.11 25.74 17.99
C ARG A 479 -14.44 25.15 17.51
N VAL A 480 -14.92 24.09 18.17
CA VAL A 480 -16.14 23.39 17.76
C VAL A 480 -17.38 24.28 17.99
N PRO A 481 -18.32 24.33 17.02
CA PRO A 481 -19.57 25.10 17.14
C PRO A 481 -20.43 24.64 18.33
N PRO A 482 -21.32 25.51 18.85
CA PRO A 482 -22.26 25.12 19.89
C PRO A 482 -23.19 24.00 19.39
N GLN A 483 -23.64 23.15 20.33
CA GLN A 483 -24.52 22.04 20.02
C GLN A 483 -25.85 22.54 19.41
N TYR A 484 -26.30 21.84 18.37
CA TYR A 484 -27.61 22.11 17.76
C TYR A 484 -28.74 21.74 18.72
N ASP A 485 -29.76 22.59 18.77
CA ASP A 485 -31.02 22.30 19.44
C ASP A 485 -31.80 21.27 18.61
N THR A 486 -31.71 20.01 19.04
CA THR A 486 -32.25 18.86 18.32
C THR A 486 -33.74 18.97 18.09
N ASP A 487 -34.47 19.53 19.05
CA ASP A 487 -35.92 19.62 19.02
C ASP A 487 -36.39 20.68 18.02
N LYS A 488 -35.63 21.78 17.87
CA LYS A 488 -35.92 22.80 16.85
C LYS A 488 -35.65 22.27 15.45
N VAL A 489 -34.51 21.59 15.25
CA VAL A 489 -34.18 20.99 13.95
C VAL A 489 -35.22 19.93 13.58
N TRP A 490 -35.59 19.07 14.54
CA TRP A 490 -36.59 18.03 14.34
C TRP A 490 -37.97 18.57 13.93
N LYS A 491 -38.44 19.63 14.61
CA LYS A 491 -39.71 20.31 14.26
C LYS A 491 -39.69 20.98 12.89
N THR A 492 -38.51 21.40 12.43
CA THR A 492 -38.37 22.14 11.18
C THR A 492 -38.33 21.23 9.96
N PHE A 493 -37.70 20.05 10.07
CA PHE A 493 -37.41 19.19 8.91
C PHE A 493 -38.25 17.91 8.80
N GLY A 494 -39.10 17.58 9.77
CA GLY A 494 -40.04 16.45 9.69
C GLY A 494 -39.31 15.09 9.72
N GLY A 495 -39.27 14.47 10.89
CA GLY A 495 -38.32 13.41 11.21
C GLY A 495 -38.35 12.13 10.35
N GLU A 496 -37.14 11.68 10.00
CA GLU A 496 -36.67 10.30 10.18
C GLU A 496 -35.34 10.37 10.96
N SER A 497 -35.07 9.35 11.77
CA SER A 497 -34.09 9.37 12.86
C SER A 497 -32.64 9.65 12.40
N ILE A 498 -32.14 10.85 12.67
CA ILE A 498 -30.70 11.09 12.79
C ILE A 498 -30.47 11.54 14.23
N SER A 499 -29.97 10.63 15.06
CA SER A 499 -29.48 10.98 16.40
C SER A 499 -28.25 11.88 16.23
N PRO A 500 -28.30 13.16 16.63
CA PRO A 500 -27.14 14.01 16.50
C PRO A 500 -26.09 13.57 17.50
N THR A 501 -24.87 13.40 16.98
CA THR A 501 -23.70 12.96 17.71
C THR A 501 -23.33 13.99 18.78
N SER A 502 -23.77 13.76 20.00
CA SER A 502 -23.45 14.62 21.12
C SER A 502 -21.95 14.53 21.42
N VAL A 503 -21.23 15.66 21.30
CA VAL A 503 -19.80 15.86 21.66
C VAL A 503 -19.61 15.81 23.19
N VAL A 504 -20.19 14.81 23.85
CA VAL A 504 -20.24 14.65 25.32
C VAL A 504 -18.93 14.06 25.86
N SER A 505 -18.07 13.53 24.97
CA SER A 505 -16.88 12.79 25.38
C SER A 505 -15.73 13.67 25.85
N LEU A 506 -15.41 14.77 25.15
CA LEU A 506 -14.26 15.62 25.52
C LEU A 506 -14.46 16.35 26.85
N THR A 507 -15.68 16.83 27.13
CA THR A 507 -16.01 17.42 28.43
C THR A 507 -15.90 16.40 29.56
N THR A 508 -16.28 15.15 29.29
CA THR A 508 -16.17 14.07 30.27
C THR A 508 -14.70 13.69 30.50
N LEU A 509 -13.87 13.64 29.46
CA LEU A 509 -12.43 13.40 29.59
C LEU A 509 -11.75 14.44 30.49
N ARG A 510 -12.06 15.73 30.30
CA ARG A 510 -11.51 16.80 31.16
C ARG A 510 -11.92 16.64 32.63
N ARG A 511 -13.12 16.09 32.89
CA ARG A 511 -13.56 15.77 34.26
C ARG A 511 -12.87 14.52 34.81
N VAL A 512 -12.57 13.54 33.96
CA VAL A 512 -11.77 12.35 34.30
C VAL A 512 -10.34 12.75 34.68
N LEU A 513 -9.69 13.63 33.89
CA LEU A 513 -8.34 14.13 34.18
C LEU A 513 -8.27 14.94 35.49
N LYS A 514 -9.37 15.59 35.88
CA LYS A 514 -9.51 16.28 37.17
C LYS A 514 -9.86 15.36 38.35
N GLY A 515 -10.06 14.06 38.11
CA GLY A 515 -10.42 13.08 39.13
C GLY A 515 -11.89 13.10 39.55
N GLU A 516 -12.78 13.79 38.81
CA GLU A 516 -14.22 13.87 39.13
C GLU A 516 -15.01 12.64 38.67
N VAL A 517 -14.50 11.91 37.67
CA VAL A 517 -15.14 10.75 37.04
C VAL A 517 -14.08 9.66 36.86
N GLY A 518 -14.45 8.39 37.08
CA GLY A 518 -13.54 7.25 36.93
C GLY A 518 -13.10 7.02 35.47
N MET A 519 -11.86 6.58 35.29
CA MET A 519 -11.30 6.24 33.98
C MET A 519 -11.96 4.96 33.43
N SER A 520 -12.45 5.03 32.20
CA SER A 520 -12.96 3.88 31.44
C SER A 520 -12.05 3.57 30.27
N ASN A 521 -12.12 2.36 29.71
CA ASN A 521 -11.31 1.97 28.56
C ASN A 521 -11.53 2.91 27.36
N GLU A 522 -12.76 3.37 27.13
CA GLU A 522 -13.08 4.31 26.06
C GLU A 522 -12.41 5.67 26.26
N MET A 523 -12.31 6.14 27.51
CA MET A 523 -11.65 7.41 27.86
C MET A 523 -10.13 7.28 27.81
N ASP A 524 -9.58 6.10 28.11
CA ASP A 524 -8.14 5.84 27.94
C ASP A 524 -7.73 5.81 26.47
N ASP A 525 -8.54 5.15 25.62
CA ASP A 525 -8.35 5.19 24.18
C ASP A 525 -8.47 6.60 23.61
N LEU A 526 -9.41 7.40 24.15
CA LEU A 526 -9.57 8.82 23.82
C LEU A 526 -8.33 9.64 24.18
N ALA A 527 -7.83 9.48 25.41
CA ALA A 527 -6.64 10.15 25.93
C ALA A 527 -5.40 9.80 25.10
N ARG A 528 -5.24 8.52 24.76
CA ARG A 528 -4.15 8.01 23.91
C ARG A 528 -4.22 8.58 22.50
N ALA A 529 -5.40 8.61 21.89
CA ALA A 529 -5.60 9.17 20.55
C ALA A 529 -5.29 10.68 20.50
N LEU A 530 -5.74 11.45 21.50
CA LEU A 530 -5.45 12.88 21.60
C LEU A 530 -3.96 13.15 21.77
N TYR A 531 -3.30 12.40 22.64
CA TYR A 531 -1.86 12.52 22.87
C TYR A 531 -1.04 12.23 21.59
N ASN A 532 -1.48 11.25 20.80
CA ASN A 532 -0.82 10.87 19.55
C ASN A 532 -1.26 11.72 18.33
N GLY A 533 -2.15 12.72 18.50
CA GLY A 533 -2.67 13.52 17.40
C GLY A 533 -3.54 12.74 16.39
N GLN A 534 -4.03 11.56 16.78
CA GLN A 534 -4.82 10.66 15.94
C GLN A 534 -6.32 10.95 16.07
N LEU A 535 -7.06 10.63 15.02
CA LEU A 535 -8.52 10.76 15.03
C LEU A 535 -9.17 9.73 15.97
N LEU A 536 -10.08 10.19 16.81
CA LEU A 536 -10.63 9.41 17.92
C LEU A 536 -11.49 8.24 17.42
N PRO A 537 -11.33 7.01 17.96
CA PRO A 537 -12.01 5.82 17.45
C PRO A 537 -13.55 5.93 17.47
N MET A 538 -14.10 6.60 18.48
CA MET A 538 -15.54 6.83 18.59
C MET A 538 -16.07 7.81 17.54
N TRP A 539 -15.26 8.77 17.10
CA TRP A 539 -15.64 9.70 16.03
C TRP A 539 -15.59 8.99 14.67
N LYS A 540 -14.56 8.15 14.44
CA LYS A 540 -14.42 7.36 13.21
C LYS A 540 -15.67 6.54 12.86
N LYS A 541 -16.42 6.05 13.85
CA LYS A 541 -17.67 5.29 13.63
C LYS A 541 -18.85 6.12 13.11
N LEU A 542 -18.80 7.45 13.25
CA LEU A 542 -19.95 8.35 13.04
C LEU A 542 -19.75 9.27 11.83
N ILE A 543 -18.57 9.21 11.22
CA ILE A 543 -18.17 10.04 10.09
C ILE A 543 -17.95 9.19 8.84
N PRO A 544 -17.97 9.81 7.66
CA PRO A 544 -17.47 9.17 6.45
C PRO A 544 -16.00 8.78 6.59
N ALA A 545 -15.57 7.76 5.84
CA ALA A 545 -14.20 7.29 5.83
C ALA A 545 -13.20 8.45 5.61
N THR A 546 -12.15 8.51 6.41
CA THR A 546 -11.13 9.57 6.38
C THR A 546 -9.82 9.07 6.98
N LYS A 547 -8.70 9.54 6.43
CA LYS A 547 -7.34 9.32 6.97
C LYS A 547 -6.72 10.55 7.64
N LYS A 548 -7.46 11.66 7.63
CA LYS A 548 -7.05 12.91 8.27
C LYS A 548 -6.61 12.73 9.72
N ASN A 549 -5.48 13.33 10.05
CA ASN A 549 -5.05 13.51 11.44
C ASN A 549 -6.05 14.40 12.20
N LEU A 550 -5.91 14.47 13.53
CA LEU A 550 -6.85 15.22 14.36
C LEU A 550 -6.97 16.69 13.94
N ALA A 551 -5.85 17.35 13.65
CA ALA A 551 -5.81 18.76 13.28
C ALA A 551 -6.55 19.06 11.97
N THR A 552 -6.19 18.35 10.89
CA THR A 552 -6.80 18.51 9.57
C THR A 552 -8.25 18.06 9.55
N TRP A 553 -8.62 17.08 10.38
CA TRP A 553 -10.01 16.64 10.52
C TRP A 553 -10.87 17.72 11.19
N VAL A 554 -10.38 18.41 12.23
CA VAL A 554 -11.13 19.51 12.87
C VAL A 554 -11.42 20.62 11.87
N ASP A 555 -10.45 21.02 11.05
CA ASP A 555 -10.64 22.03 10.00
C ASP A 555 -11.67 21.57 8.95
N HIS A 556 -11.59 20.29 8.54
CA HIS A 556 -12.55 19.69 7.61
C HIS A 556 -13.98 19.67 8.19
N PHE A 557 -14.12 19.32 9.48
CA PHE A 557 -15.39 19.32 10.19
C PHE A 557 -16.00 20.74 10.28
N LEU A 558 -15.19 21.75 10.55
CA LEU A 558 -15.65 23.15 10.59
C LEU A 558 -16.15 23.62 9.23
N ARG A 559 -15.43 23.32 8.15
CA ARG A 559 -15.86 23.62 6.77
C ARG A 559 -17.17 22.93 6.42
N ARG A 560 -17.33 21.65 6.82
CA ARG A 560 -18.59 20.90 6.64
C ARG A 560 -19.74 21.54 7.39
N ASN A 561 -19.50 21.97 8.63
CA ASN A 561 -20.51 22.67 9.42
C ASN A 561 -20.93 24.00 8.77
N GLN A 562 -20.00 24.74 8.17
CA GLN A 562 -20.31 25.95 7.41
C GLN A 562 -21.19 25.65 6.20
N LEU A 563 -20.89 24.60 5.44
CA LEU A 563 -21.70 24.16 4.29
C LEU A 563 -23.15 23.87 4.70
N TYR A 564 -23.36 23.07 5.76
CA TYR A 564 -24.72 22.75 6.21
C TYR A 564 -25.47 23.96 6.76
N ASN A 565 -24.80 24.85 7.50
CA ASN A 565 -25.42 26.08 7.98
C ASN A 565 -25.82 27.02 6.83
N GLY A 566 -24.95 27.16 5.82
CA GLY A 566 -25.28 27.90 4.61
C GLY A 566 -26.49 27.29 3.90
N TRP A 567 -26.51 25.97 3.74
CA TRP A 567 -27.61 25.26 3.08
C TRP A 567 -28.95 25.47 3.81
N VAL A 568 -28.96 25.37 5.15
CA VAL A 568 -30.18 25.57 5.95
C VAL A 568 -30.71 27.01 5.84
N ASN A 569 -29.83 28.01 5.80
CA ASN A 569 -30.24 29.42 5.85
C ASN A 569 -30.52 30.02 4.46
N GLU A 570 -29.74 29.66 3.45
CA GLU A 570 -29.74 30.30 2.12
C GLU A 570 -30.31 29.38 1.03
N GLY A 571 -30.47 28.08 1.31
CA GLY A 571 -30.89 27.08 0.34
C GLY A 571 -29.71 26.33 -0.31
N GLU A 572 -30.00 25.49 -1.30
CA GLU A 572 -28.98 24.66 -1.96
C GLU A 572 -27.91 25.53 -2.65
N PRO A 573 -26.60 25.30 -2.40
CA PRO A 573 -25.54 26.07 -3.01
C PRO A 573 -25.43 25.78 -4.52
N ASN A 574 -25.10 26.82 -5.31
CA ASN A 574 -24.88 26.67 -6.76
C ASN A 574 -23.76 25.66 -7.10
N ILE A 575 -22.73 25.64 -6.26
CA ILE A 575 -21.59 24.73 -6.33
C ILE A 575 -21.60 23.88 -5.06
N MET A 576 -21.88 22.59 -5.22
CA MET A 576 -21.93 21.65 -4.11
C MET A 576 -20.55 21.09 -3.80
N TRP A 577 -20.08 21.26 -2.56
CA TRP A 577 -18.84 20.64 -2.10
C TRP A 577 -19.09 19.17 -1.76
N LEU A 578 -18.83 18.27 -2.71
CA LEU A 578 -19.27 16.88 -2.65
C LEU A 578 -18.57 16.10 -1.51
N SER A 579 -17.29 16.37 -1.27
CA SER A 579 -16.54 15.73 -0.18
C SER A 579 -16.97 16.20 1.22
N GLY A 580 -17.66 17.35 1.28
CA GLY A 580 -18.27 17.86 2.50
C GLY A 580 -19.51 17.08 2.95
N LEU A 581 -20.15 16.31 2.06
CA LEU A 581 -21.36 15.57 2.40
C LEU A 581 -21.07 14.33 3.25
N HIS A 582 -22.07 13.89 4.00
CA HIS A 582 -21.98 12.63 4.76
C HIS A 582 -22.14 11.42 3.83
N ILE A 583 -23.14 11.47 2.94
CA ILE A 583 -23.39 10.44 1.93
C ILE A 583 -23.54 11.11 0.55
N PRO A 584 -22.43 11.29 -0.20
CA PRO A 584 -22.47 11.96 -1.50
C PRO A 584 -23.30 11.23 -2.56
N GLU A 585 -23.38 9.90 -2.49
CA GLU A 585 -24.16 9.04 -3.39
C GLU A 585 -25.66 9.37 -3.37
N SER A 586 -26.20 9.64 -2.17
CA SER A 586 -27.61 10.00 -1.99
C SER A 586 -27.93 11.33 -2.67
N TYR A 587 -27.01 12.29 -2.61
CA TYR A 587 -27.17 13.57 -3.29
C TYR A 587 -27.15 13.40 -4.82
N LEU A 588 -26.20 12.63 -5.37
CA LEU A 588 -26.17 12.35 -6.80
C LEU A 588 -27.42 11.61 -7.28
N THR A 589 -27.92 10.65 -6.49
CA THR A 589 -29.17 9.94 -6.78
C THR A 589 -30.37 10.88 -6.75
N ALA A 590 -30.45 11.79 -5.78
CA ALA A 590 -31.51 12.79 -5.72
C ALA A 590 -31.46 13.72 -6.95
N LEU A 591 -30.26 14.15 -7.37
CA LEU A 591 -30.05 14.97 -8.57
C LEU A 591 -30.54 14.24 -9.83
N VAL A 592 -30.22 12.94 -9.96
CA VAL A 592 -30.69 12.07 -11.04
C VAL A 592 -32.22 12.05 -11.06
N GLN A 593 -32.86 11.78 -9.92
CA GLN A 593 -34.31 11.66 -9.80
C GLN A 593 -35.03 12.97 -10.12
N VAL A 594 -34.56 14.10 -9.59
CA VAL A 594 -35.15 15.43 -9.84
C VAL A 594 -35.06 15.79 -11.33
N THR A 595 -33.91 15.52 -11.95
CA THR A 595 -33.71 15.83 -13.38
C THR A 595 -34.55 14.90 -14.27
N CYS A 596 -34.62 13.61 -13.95
CA CYS A 596 -35.48 12.66 -14.68
C CYS A 596 -36.96 13.07 -14.60
N ARG A 597 -37.44 13.50 -13.42
CA ARG A 597 -38.81 14.01 -13.23
C ARG A 597 -39.05 15.28 -14.05
N LYS A 598 -38.09 16.21 -14.05
CA LYS A 598 -38.18 17.47 -14.80
C LYS A 598 -38.21 17.26 -16.32
N ASN A 599 -37.45 16.29 -16.83
CA ASN A 599 -37.33 16.02 -18.26
C ASN A 599 -38.27 14.91 -18.77
N GLY A 600 -38.98 14.21 -17.87
CA GLY A 600 -39.83 13.06 -18.20
C GLY A 600 -39.05 11.82 -18.65
N TRP A 601 -37.80 11.65 -18.21
CA TRP A 601 -36.95 10.51 -18.61
C TRP A 601 -37.12 9.30 -17.70
N PRO A 602 -37.06 8.06 -18.23
CA PRO A 602 -36.97 6.85 -17.42
C PRO A 602 -35.64 6.79 -16.66
N LEU A 603 -35.69 6.43 -15.38
CA LEU A 603 -34.50 6.30 -14.53
C LEU A 603 -33.51 5.27 -15.11
N ASP A 604 -34.01 4.12 -15.54
CA ASP A 604 -33.21 3.00 -16.06
C ASP A 604 -32.46 3.30 -17.37
N LYS A 605 -32.89 4.35 -18.09
CA LYS A 605 -32.28 4.77 -19.37
C LYS A 605 -31.45 6.05 -19.24
N SER A 606 -31.27 6.54 -18.02
CA SER A 606 -30.53 7.77 -17.74
C SER A 606 -29.16 7.43 -17.16
N THR A 607 -28.11 8.06 -17.68
CA THR A 607 -26.74 7.92 -17.20
C THR A 607 -26.16 9.27 -16.85
N LEU A 608 -25.26 9.27 -15.87
CA LEU A 608 -24.44 10.44 -15.53
C LEU A 608 -23.31 10.56 -16.55
N TYR A 609 -23.09 11.78 -17.02
CA TYR A 609 -21.95 12.19 -17.82
C TYR A 609 -21.31 13.39 -17.14
N THR A 610 -19.99 13.41 -17.03
CA THR A 610 -19.28 14.50 -16.37
C THR A 610 -18.45 15.32 -17.35
N GLN A 611 -18.34 16.62 -17.06
CA GLN A 611 -17.49 17.52 -17.81
C GLN A 611 -16.86 18.53 -16.87
N VAL A 612 -15.54 18.66 -16.88
CA VAL A 612 -14.83 19.67 -16.08
C VAL A 612 -14.92 21.02 -16.78
N THR A 613 -15.23 22.09 -16.03
CA THR A 613 -15.40 23.45 -16.57
C THR A 613 -14.99 24.52 -15.56
N GLU A 614 -14.77 25.75 -16.00
CA GLU A 614 -14.53 26.90 -15.11
C GLU A 614 -15.81 27.72 -14.78
N SER A 615 -16.99 27.32 -15.28
CA SER A 615 -18.20 28.16 -15.19
C SER A 615 -18.99 27.92 -13.91
N GLU A 616 -19.30 29.00 -13.18
CA GLU A 616 -20.09 28.98 -11.94
C GLU A 616 -21.61 29.11 -12.21
N ARG A 617 -22.23 28.07 -12.78
CA ARG A 617 -23.72 28.01 -12.87
C ARG A 617 -24.28 27.01 -11.86
N CYS A 618 -25.56 26.65 -11.97
CA CYS A 618 -26.20 25.65 -11.11
C CYS A 618 -25.79 24.20 -11.53
N CYS A 619 -25.70 23.27 -10.57
CA CYS A 619 -25.37 21.84 -10.73
C CYS A 619 -23.87 21.52 -10.98
N PHE A 620 -22.97 22.20 -10.26
CA PHE A 620 -21.56 21.87 -10.27
C PHE A 620 -21.10 21.31 -8.93
N ILE A 621 -20.05 20.50 -8.98
CA ILE A 621 -19.43 19.89 -7.81
C ILE A 621 -17.96 20.30 -7.68
N THR A 622 -17.52 20.44 -6.44
CA THR A 622 -16.12 20.70 -6.05
C THR A 622 -15.67 19.75 -4.94
N GLY A 623 -14.37 19.77 -4.63
CA GLY A 623 -13.76 18.88 -3.64
C GLY A 623 -13.46 17.50 -4.20
N LEU A 624 -13.02 17.45 -5.45
CA LEU A 624 -12.49 16.25 -6.10
C LEU A 624 -11.00 16.45 -6.29
N TYR A 625 -10.23 15.38 -6.11
CA TYR A 625 -8.79 15.39 -6.31
C TYR A 625 -8.38 14.26 -7.25
N LEU A 626 -7.44 14.55 -8.13
CA LEU A 626 -6.82 13.61 -9.07
C LEU A 626 -5.66 12.90 -8.40
N GLU A 627 -5.65 11.58 -8.46
CA GLU A 627 -4.55 10.72 -8.03
C GLU A 627 -4.01 9.99 -9.27
N GLY A 628 -2.71 10.17 -9.57
CA GLY A 628 -2.06 9.51 -10.72
C GLY A 628 -2.20 10.24 -12.06
N ALA A 629 -2.76 11.46 -12.09
CA ALA A 629 -2.78 12.32 -13.27
C ALA A 629 -2.80 13.80 -12.89
N SER A 630 -2.58 14.66 -13.88
CA SER A 630 -2.77 16.10 -13.78
C SER A 630 -3.86 16.59 -14.73
N TRP A 631 -4.40 17.79 -14.49
CA TRP A 631 -5.42 18.40 -15.36
C TRP A 631 -4.88 19.60 -16.14
N ASP A 632 -5.07 19.62 -17.47
CA ASP A 632 -4.93 20.84 -18.27
C ASP A 632 -6.24 21.63 -18.24
N VAL A 633 -6.21 22.77 -17.57
CA VAL A 633 -7.36 23.67 -17.50
C VAL A 633 -7.73 24.23 -18.87
N ARG A 634 -6.74 24.55 -19.72
CA ARG A 634 -6.96 25.21 -21.02
C ARG A 634 -7.49 24.23 -22.07
N LYS A 635 -6.96 23.01 -22.09
CA LYS A 635 -7.40 21.96 -23.01
C LYS A 635 -8.57 21.14 -22.48
N CYS A 636 -8.90 21.30 -21.21
CA CYS A 636 -9.88 20.48 -20.49
C CYS A 636 -9.63 18.98 -20.71
N CYS A 637 -8.41 18.51 -20.47
CA CYS A 637 -8.06 17.11 -20.62
C CYS A 637 -7.02 16.65 -19.59
N LEU A 638 -6.94 15.33 -19.40
CA LEU A 638 -5.91 14.70 -18.58
C LEU A 638 -4.52 14.93 -19.18
N LEU A 639 -3.57 15.21 -18.30
CA LEU A 639 -2.14 15.31 -18.54
C LEU A 639 -1.39 14.35 -17.64
N ARG A 640 -0.19 13.97 -18.07
CA ARG A 640 0.71 13.17 -17.24
C ARG A 640 0.98 13.90 -15.93
N GLN A 641 1.05 13.14 -14.86
CA GLN A 641 1.29 13.66 -13.53
C GLN A 641 2.63 14.41 -13.48
N ARG A 642 2.70 15.48 -12.70
CA ARG A 642 3.97 16.17 -12.47
C ARG A 642 4.79 15.43 -11.41
N PRO A 643 6.12 15.35 -11.54
CA PRO A 643 6.97 14.78 -10.50
C PRO A 643 6.70 15.42 -9.14
N LYS A 644 6.65 14.59 -8.08
CA LYS A 644 6.47 14.99 -6.67
C LYS A 644 5.11 15.60 -6.30
N GLU A 645 4.21 15.78 -7.27
CA GLU A 645 2.82 16.20 -7.04
C GLU A 645 1.91 14.96 -7.05
N LEU A 646 1.71 14.33 -5.88
CA LEU A 646 0.95 13.08 -5.74
C LEU A 646 -0.55 13.25 -6.03
N ILE A 647 -1.10 14.38 -5.61
CA ILE A 647 -2.54 14.66 -5.68
C ILE A 647 -2.71 16.10 -6.19
N GLN A 648 -3.60 16.30 -7.16
CA GLN A 648 -3.97 17.61 -7.66
C GLN A 648 -5.46 17.89 -7.43
N GLU A 649 -5.83 19.07 -6.94
CA GLU A 649 -7.24 19.46 -6.85
C GLU A 649 -7.84 19.63 -8.25
N LEU A 650 -8.96 18.96 -8.50
CA LEU A 650 -9.70 19.06 -9.75
C LEU A 650 -10.51 20.36 -9.75
N PRO A 651 -10.50 21.14 -10.85
CA PRO A 651 -11.42 22.25 -11.03
C PRO A 651 -12.89 21.80 -10.99
N VAL A 652 -13.77 22.79 -10.99
CA VAL A 652 -15.22 22.58 -10.90
C VAL A 652 -15.71 21.56 -11.95
N MET A 653 -16.36 20.49 -11.49
CA MET A 653 -16.92 19.46 -12.37
C MET A 653 -18.42 19.67 -12.53
N LYS A 654 -18.90 19.62 -13.76
CA LYS A 654 -20.32 19.62 -14.11
C LYS A 654 -20.84 18.20 -14.19
N VAL A 655 -21.96 17.93 -13.53
CA VAL A 655 -22.67 16.65 -13.62
C VAL A 655 -23.88 16.83 -14.54
N ILE A 656 -23.89 16.10 -15.65
CA ILE A 656 -24.92 16.19 -16.69
C ILE A 656 -25.66 14.85 -16.76
N LEU A 657 -26.98 14.91 -16.74
CA LEU A 657 -27.82 13.74 -17.01
C LEU A 657 -28.19 13.67 -18.48
N ILE A 658 -28.02 12.48 -19.06
CA ILE A 658 -28.33 12.20 -20.46
C ILE A 658 -28.87 10.78 -20.61
N GLU A 659 -29.70 10.54 -21.61
CA GLU A 659 -30.13 9.18 -21.95
C GLU A 659 -28.94 8.37 -22.49
N SER A 660 -28.75 7.14 -22.00
CA SER A 660 -27.57 6.31 -22.31
C SER A 660 -27.34 6.11 -23.81
N LEU A 661 -28.42 6.02 -24.59
CA LEU A 661 -28.36 5.79 -26.05
C LEU A 661 -27.86 7.02 -26.83
N LYS A 662 -27.99 8.23 -26.27
CA LYS A 662 -27.54 9.48 -26.90
C LYS A 662 -26.09 9.80 -26.58
N LEU A 663 -25.53 9.16 -25.57
CA LEU A 663 -24.16 9.38 -25.14
C LEU A 663 -23.19 8.65 -26.09
N LYS A 664 -22.48 9.43 -26.91
CA LYS A 664 -21.37 8.94 -27.75
C LYS A 664 -20.09 9.61 -27.28
N LEU A 665 -19.23 8.83 -26.62
CA LEU A 665 -17.96 9.30 -26.11
C LEU A 665 -16.83 8.90 -27.06
N GLN A 666 -15.94 9.85 -27.31
CA GLN A 666 -14.68 9.63 -28.02
C GLN A 666 -13.56 10.23 -27.19
N ASN A 667 -12.45 9.50 -27.06
CA ASN A 667 -11.28 9.93 -26.29
C ASN A 667 -11.64 10.31 -24.84
N THR A 668 -12.57 9.57 -24.24
CA THR A 668 -13.03 9.76 -22.87
C THR A 668 -12.67 8.54 -22.05
N LEU A 669 -12.04 8.76 -20.91
CA LEU A 669 -11.74 7.77 -19.92
C LEU A 669 -12.84 7.80 -18.86
N ARG A 670 -13.52 6.67 -18.69
CA ARG A 670 -14.39 6.43 -17.55
C ARG A 670 -13.51 6.05 -16.35
N CYS A 671 -13.47 6.91 -15.33
CA CYS A 671 -12.66 6.73 -14.13
C CYS A 671 -13.53 6.63 -12.87
N PRO A 672 -13.11 5.81 -11.89
CA PRO A 672 -13.80 5.69 -10.62
C PRO A 672 -13.55 6.89 -9.71
N VAL A 673 -14.57 7.27 -8.95
CA VAL A 673 -14.50 8.29 -7.89
C VAL A 673 -14.67 7.61 -6.54
N TYR A 674 -13.63 7.66 -5.70
CA TYR A 674 -13.60 7.06 -4.37
C TYR A 674 -13.76 8.10 -3.25
N VAL A 675 -14.16 7.65 -2.07
CA VAL A 675 -14.22 8.52 -0.87
C VAL A 675 -12.82 8.90 -0.41
N THR A 676 -11.90 7.94 -0.35
CA THR A 676 -10.51 8.11 0.12
C THR A 676 -9.50 7.39 -0.79
N SER A 677 -8.21 7.58 -0.52
CA SER A 677 -7.10 6.85 -1.16
C SER A 677 -7.13 5.32 -0.93
N ASP A 678 -7.92 4.81 0.03
CA ASP A 678 -8.05 3.35 0.24
C ASP A 678 -8.88 2.65 -0.84
N ARG A 679 -9.46 3.44 -1.75
CA ARG A 679 -10.27 3.00 -2.88
C ARG A 679 -11.33 2.01 -2.40
N ARG A 680 -11.66 1.02 -3.23
CA ARG A 680 -12.70 0.04 -2.93
C ARG A 680 -12.19 -1.05 -1.99
N ASN A 681 -13.04 -1.51 -1.07
CA ASN A 681 -12.80 -2.72 -0.29
C ASN A 681 -13.52 -3.95 -0.89
N THR A 682 -13.29 -5.15 -0.32
CA THR A 682 -13.87 -6.43 -0.78
C THR A 682 -15.41 -6.46 -0.76
N MET A 683 -16.04 -5.59 0.03
CA MET A 683 -17.51 -5.46 0.12
C MET A 683 -18.08 -4.45 -0.88
N GLY A 684 -17.22 -3.88 -1.72
CA GLY A 684 -17.60 -2.94 -2.75
C GLY A 684 -17.89 -1.52 -2.27
N VAL A 685 -17.59 -1.23 -0.99
CA VAL A 685 -17.81 0.07 -0.33
C VAL A 685 -16.75 1.07 -0.78
N ASP A 686 -17.05 2.37 -0.67
CA ASP A 686 -16.22 3.54 -0.97
C ASP A 686 -16.13 3.99 -2.44
N LEU A 687 -16.79 3.30 -3.38
CA LEU A 687 -17.02 3.80 -4.75
C LEU A 687 -18.28 4.67 -4.79
N VAL A 688 -18.11 5.95 -5.08
CA VAL A 688 -19.21 6.93 -5.07
C VAL A 688 -19.95 6.96 -6.40
N PHE A 689 -19.22 7.14 -7.49
CA PHE A 689 -19.75 7.11 -8.86
C PHE A 689 -18.59 6.99 -9.86
N GLU A 690 -18.94 6.95 -11.15
CA GLU A 690 -17.98 6.92 -12.25
C GLU A 690 -18.06 8.23 -13.03
N SER A 691 -16.91 8.86 -13.23
CA SER A 691 -16.80 10.09 -14.00
C SER A 691 -16.15 9.84 -15.35
N ASP A 692 -16.60 10.57 -16.34
CA ASP A 692 -16.06 10.63 -17.69
C ASP A 692 -15.12 11.83 -17.83
N LEU A 693 -13.85 11.58 -18.16
CA LEU A 693 -12.83 12.60 -18.36
C LEU A 693 -12.19 12.51 -19.74
N SER A 694 -12.02 13.64 -20.42
CA SER A 694 -11.34 13.73 -21.72
C SER A 694 -9.85 13.47 -21.59
N THR A 695 -9.28 12.75 -22.57
CA THR A 695 -7.84 12.46 -22.63
C THR A 695 -7.32 12.46 -24.06
N THR A 696 -6.06 12.83 -24.24
CA THR A 696 -5.34 12.72 -25.52
C THR A 696 -4.53 11.43 -25.64
N GLU A 697 -4.18 10.83 -24.50
CA GLU A 697 -3.39 9.61 -24.42
C GLU A 697 -4.30 8.38 -24.51
N HIS A 698 -3.74 7.24 -24.93
CA HIS A 698 -4.49 5.99 -25.00
C HIS A 698 -4.98 5.55 -23.62
N SER A 699 -6.17 4.92 -23.55
CA SER A 699 -6.78 4.56 -22.27
C SER A 699 -5.95 3.58 -21.44
N SER A 700 -5.10 2.76 -22.07
CA SER A 700 -4.25 1.81 -21.35
C SER A 700 -3.27 2.49 -20.41
N TYR A 701 -2.72 3.64 -20.81
CA TYR A 701 -1.80 4.43 -19.98
C TYR A 701 -2.42 4.76 -18.61
N TRP A 702 -3.61 5.35 -18.60
CA TRP A 702 -4.29 5.76 -17.37
C TRP A 702 -4.75 4.58 -16.52
N VAL A 703 -5.16 3.48 -17.17
CA VAL A 703 -5.59 2.27 -16.46
C VAL A 703 -4.42 1.62 -15.74
N LEU A 704 -3.26 1.50 -16.41
CA LEU A 704 -2.07 0.89 -15.80
C LEU A 704 -1.47 1.76 -14.69
N GLN A 705 -1.53 3.08 -14.85
CA GLN A 705 -1.13 4.04 -13.81
C GLN A 705 -2.00 3.97 -12.55
N GLY A 706 -3.18 3.35 -12.63
CA GLY A 706 -4.13 3.31 -11.52
C GLY A 706 -4.76 4.67 -11.25
N PHE A 707 -5.00 5.47 -12.29
CA PHE A 707 -5.61 6.79 -12.16
C PHE A 707 -7.03 6.72 -11.58
N CYS A 708 -7.32 7.56 -10.58
CA CYS A 708 -8.65 7.71 -10.01
C CYS A 708 -8.91 9.14 -9.51
N LEU A 709 -10.17 9.40 -9.16
CA LEU A 709 -10.57 10.58 -8.41
C LEU A 709 -10.86 10.19 -6.96
N ILE A 710 -10.50 11.05 -6.02
CA ILE A 710 -10.82 10.91 -4.59
C ILE A 710 -11.54 12.15 -4.07
N LEU A 711 -12.45 11.97 -3.11
CA LEU A 711 -13.15 13.08 -2.45
C LEU A 711 -12.35 13.70 -1.31
N ASN A 712 -11.69 12.86 -0.52
CA ASN A 712 -10.91 13.29 0.63
C ASN A 712 -9.44 12.96 0.46
N THR A 713 -8.60 13.99 0.63
CA THR A 713 -7.16 13.81 0.84
C THR A 713 -6.89 13.23 2.23
N ASP A 714 -5.76 12.54 2.36
CA ASP A 714 -5.34 11.94 3.62
C ASP A 714 -4.71 12.95 4.58
#